data_AF-A0A1V6GCF7-F1
#
_entry.id   AF-A0A1V6GCF7-F1
#
_cell.length_a   1.000
_cell.length_b   1.000
_cell.length_c   1.000
_cell.angle_alpha   90.00
_cell.angle_beta   90.00
_cell.angle_gamma   90.00
#
_symmetry.space_group_name_H-M   'P 1'
#
loop_
_entity.id
_entity.type
_entity.pdbx_description
1 polymer ?
#
loop_
_entity_poly.entity_id
_entity_poly.type
_entity_poly.pdbx_seq_one_letter_code
_entity_poly.pdbx_strand_id
1 'polypeptide(L)'
;MMSYNDLPQGCPEVLDVRSMTRRSLLRRAAGVMATAQIAGMLLAGTLAAQENVKENADSAPADSGQKTVYISFLLHGNMCYDRYTKQEIREKFPGIYATGVRAMHKYPDVTAHIDFPGLTVLSIKYYAPWFLDELKPLVNRKQVVMVGCEYAANHPMCADEEAEWLAGRVTMEILRRELQPDVSTFITQEIAFHPQMPYIMNQIGAKRLIAKPDGWQRPRRVRGVDGNSLIVYPLNGEVVKAAQLEHYYDTHPDGSFVMGGGDFEMLGNIEAFVAEIKRLAAKGKIIKWTTVDRYEKEIGIHEECVAPHPFGHRVVEEREASPSFSRWVGRPDDMIWHEHAVRAMDAIRTAGFAKVAAAVHKLGPVDVPLEQAWTAEPDNPWDTRFEFVDEFPETELHYLTNDGVSTILSRAWHHLLIGLNSDASGWVPWTPRTRHRNQVLDTSRALSHEAVERFARQVASRIRKPKPAANGYALAVNPAQARTAEIVFETEGPFTFVDADGKRIPTAVSLRDGRWSATARVDLPSYGYKLLGLMPTADVTKEPWTTGDKVAFSGRSASLADGRLTVGEGQNQLAVALAPFKLSDPSRVAETETVTPDWTRATTRVRQTAFGPDLEIFTELAWAVWTRLVIGLREGRIDVTAEVHVDMPRRIGNLGFDPRGLLLEFKGDAGRVFYDVPYATIEHINPEPSFIAVQRFAAMDSGAASFAVVALGGNQSFHVSPKQGVLAASLGASLRGRCDTRPQCTIRPDGYAVHKTTAGGDPLLGSYEHRFSLLFRRPAEAAVLAHELRTASPVVRVEVGDGDWPAEQSLLNITPASARLTAFRSDRDGNSIVANDVAGEPCRFECQGQSVAMPAFSSATVRVSP
;
A
#
# COMPACT_ATOMS: atom_id res chain seq x y z
N MET A 1 -6.67 59.48 -4.62
CA MET A 1 -7.34 60.63 -3.98
C MET A 1 -8.82 60.53 -4.29
N MET A 2 -9.66 60.72 -3.25
CA MET A 2 -11.14 60.69 -3.21
C MET A 2 -11.80 59.32 -3.43
N SER A 3 -12.80 58.90 -2.65
CA SER A 3 -13.24 59.31 -1.31
C SER A 3 -14.12 58.18 -0.75
N TYR A 4 -13.89 57.88 0.52
CA TYR A 4 -14.81 57.23 1.46
C TYR A 4 -16.13 58.01 1.58
N ASN A 5 -17.25 57.28 1.62
CA ASN A 5 -18.40 57.42 2.53
C ASN A 5 -19.70 57.05 1.81
N ASP A 6 -20.25 55.89 2.15
CA ASP A 6 -21.67 55.73 2.46
C ASP A 6 -21.85 54.35 3.13
N LEU A 7 -21.63 54.35 4.45
CA LEU A 7 -22.25 53.41 5.37
C LEU A 7 -23.61 54.01 5.79
N PRO A 8 -24.54 53.18 6.29
CA PRO A 8 -24.76 53.26 7.73
C PRO A 8 -24.50 51.95 8.46
N GLN A 9 -24.05 52.17 9.69
CA GLN A 9 -23.61 51.22 10.70
C GLN A 9 -24.77 50.49 11.38
N GLY A 10 -24.45 49.34 11.98
CA GLY A 10 -25.27 48.66 12.98
C GLY A 10 -24.62 47.36 13.48
N CYS A 11 -23.61 47.46 14.33
CA CYS A 11 -23.06 46.38 15.18
C CYS A 11 -23.91 46.26 16.48
N PRO A 12 -23.60 45.36 17.42
CA PRO A 12 -23.24 43.93 17.36
C PRO A 12 -24.10 43.12 18.38
N GLU A 13 -24.17 41.79 18.33
CA GLU A 13 -24.55 41.04 19.53
C GLU A 13 -23.88 39.65 19.63
N VAL A 14 -23.20 39.49 20.76
CA VAL A 14 -22.68 38.26 21.37
C VAL A 14 -23.87 37.44 21.87
N LEU A 15 -23.88 36.11 21.69
CA LEU A 15 -24.67 35.24 22.56
C LEU A 15 -24.02 33.87 22.77
N ASP A 16 -23.97 33.51 24.03
CA ASP A 16 -23.29 32.39 24.67
C ASP A 16 -24.31 31.31 25.09
N VAL A 17 -23.86 30.06 25.04
CA VAL A 17 -24.22 28.90 25.89
C VAL A 17 -25.69 28.39 25.98
N ARG A 18 -25.80 27.05 25.82
CA ARG A 18 -26.86 26.14 26.33
C ARG A 18 -28.28 26.33 25.80
N SER A 19 -28.68 25.49 24.83
CA SER A 19 -29.85 24.60 24.97
C SER A 19 -30.04 23.78 23.70
N MET A 20 -29.94 22.45 23.82
CA MET A 20 -30.77 21.47 23.09
C MET A 20 -30.42 20.07 23.57
N THR A 21 -30.87 19.76 24.79
CA THR A 21 -30.99 18.40 25.30
C THR A 21 -32.44 18.21 25.72
N ARG A 22 -33.05 17.13 25.21
CA ARG A 22 -34.30 16.45 25.61
C ARG A 22 -35.31 16.36 24.48
N ARG A 23 -35.38 15.16 23.87
CA ARG A 23 -36.57 14.28 23.86
C ARG A 23 -36.32 13.11 22.91
N SER A 24 -36.04 11.93 23.46
CA SER A 24 -36.91 10.74 23.31
C SER A 24 -36.24 9.53 23.97
N LEU A 25 -36.74 9.18 25.15
CA LEU A 25 -36.50 7.88 25.78
C LEU A 25 -37.82 7.46 26.44
N LEU A 26 -38.05 6.15 26.41
CA LEU A 26 -39.16 5.36 26.98
C LEU A 26 -40.37 5.14 26.05
N ARG A 27 -40.38 3.95 25.42
CA ARG A 27 -41.29 2.85 25.78
C ARG A 27 -41.10 1.63 24.88
N ARG A 28 -40.55 0.54 25.43
CA ARG A 28 -41.27 -0.73 25.69
C ARG A 28 -40.26 -1.84 26.01
N ALA A 29 -40.33 -2.30 27.25
CA ALA A 29 -39.87 -3.62 27.66
C ALA A 29 -41.07 -4.59 27.62
N ALA A 30 -40.70 -5.88 27.63
CA ALA A 30 -41.49 -7.09 27.92
C ALA A 30 -42.06 -7.87 26.71
N GLY A 31 -41.57 -9.11 26.60
CA GLY A 31 -42.10 -10.15 25.71
C GLY A 31 -41.12 -11.33 25.60
N VAL A 32 -41.14 -12.21 26.60
CA VAL A 32 -40.28 -13.38 26.79
C VAL A 32 -40.87 -14.64 26.12
N MET A 33 -39.97 -15.55 25.71
CA MET A 33 -40.07 -17.03 25.63
C MET A 33 -40.33 -17.74 24.29
N ALA A 34 -39.42 -18.70 24.05
CA ALA A 34 -39.53 -20.00 23.35
C ALA A 34 -39.52 -19.95 21.80
N THR A 35 -38.66 -20.68 21.08
CA THR A 35 -38.24 -22.08 21.27
C THR A 35 -36.89 -22.34 20.58
N ALA A 36 -36.05 -23.11 21.27
CA ALA A 36 -34.89 -23.79 20.73
C ALA A 36 -35.34 -25.04 19.95
N GLN A 37 -34.75 -25.29 18.78
CA GLN A 37 -34.33 -26.61 18.29
C GLN A 37 -33.81 -26.47 16.84
N ILE A 38 -32.81 -27.28 16.51
CA ILE A 38 -32.05 -27.38 15.25
C ILE A 38 -30.77 -26.51 15.23
N ALA A 39 -29.92 -26.74 16.23
CA ALA A 39 -28.49 -26.42 16.18
C ALA A 39 -27.72 -27.60 16.80
N GLY A 40 -27.44 -28.60 15.98
CA GLY A 40 -26.62 -29.75 16.34
C GLY A 40 -26.10 -30.36 15.04
N MET A 41 -24.78 -30.40 14.90
CA MET A 41 -24.01 -30.87 13.73
C MET A 41 -23.68 -29.82 12.65
N LEU A 42 -22.80 -28.85 12.97
CA LEU A 42 -21.82 -28.25 12.03
C LEU A 42 -20.82 -27.29 12.72
N LEU A 43 -20.45 -27.57 13.97
CA LEU A 43 -19.61 -26.70 14.81
C LEU A 43 -18.49 -27.50 15.50
N ALA A 44 -17.70 -28.23 14.70
CA ALA A 44 -16.57 -29.03 15.20
C ALA A 44 -15.21 -28.71 14.52
N GLY A 45 -15.13 -27.67 13.68
CA GLY A 45 -13.91 -27.35 12.92
C GLY A 45 -13.22 -26.02 13.25
N THR A 46 -13.88 -25.11 13.97
CA THR A 46 -13.41 -23.71 14.15
C THR A 46 -13.33 -23.24 15.60
N LEU A 47 -13.54 -24.12 16.57
CA LEU A 47 -13.54 -23.80 18.01
C LEU A 47 -12.25 -24.20 18.77
N ALA A 48 -11.17 -24.54 18.07
CA ALA A 48 -9.91 -24.92 18.72
C ALA A 48 -8.91 -23.76 18.94
N ALA A 49 -9.29 -22.50 18.70
CA ALA A 49 -8.42 -21.33 18.91
C ALA A 49 -9.04 -20.21 19.78
N GLN A 50 -10.22 -20.41 20.38
CA GLN A 50 -10.89 -19.35 21.17
C GLN A 50 -11.44 -19.76 22.55
N GLU A 51 -11.10 -20.95 23.06
CA GLU A 51 -11.37 -21.28 24.47
C GLU A 51 -10.07 -21.45 25.25
N ASN A 52 -9.51 -20.32 25.67
CA ASN A 52 -8.72 -20.17 26.90
C ASN A 52 -8.49 -18.67 27.19
N VAL A 53 -9.58 -17.96 27.46
CA VAL A 53 -9.53 -16.72 28.27
C VAL A 53 -10.44 -16.97 29.47
N LYS A 54 -9.96 -17.82 30.40
CA LYS A 54 -10.44 -17.76 31.77
C LYS A 54 -9.78 -16.54 32.40
N GLU A 55 -10.61 -15.68 32.98
CA GLU A 55 -10.22 -14.59 33.87
C GLU A 55 -9.13 -15.07 34.85
N ASN A 56 -7.88 -14.65 34.63
CA ASN A 56 -6.90 -14.58 35.70
C ASN A 56 -7.16 -13.28 36.46
N ALA A 57 -8.17 -13.34 37.33
CA ALA A 57 -8.10 -12.59 38.56
C ALA A 57 -6.94 -13.17 39.40
N ASP A 58 -6.23 -12.29 40.09
CA ASP A 58 -5.17 -12.57 41.07
C ASP A 58 -3.73 -12.70 40.54
N SER A 59 -3.17 -11.53 40.22
CA SER A 59 -1.96 -11.08 40.91
C SER A 59 -1.90 -9.55 40.88
N ALA A 60 -2.57 -8.92 41.85
CA ALA A 60 -2.37 -7.50 42.11
C ALA A 60 -0.90 -7.26 42.49
N PRO A 61 -0.21 -6.28 41.87
CA PRO A 61 1.08 -5.85 42.38
C PRO A 61 0.89 -5.30 43.79
N ALA A 62 1.86 -5.58 44.66
CA ALA A 62 1.87 -5.14 46.04
C ALA A 62 1.58 -3.63 46.14
N ASP A 63 0.54 -3.29 46.90
CA ASP A 63 0.07 -1.92 47.15
C ASP A 63 1.16 -1.12 47.88
N SER A 64 1.88 -0.28 47.13
CA SER A 64 2.90 0.63 47.66
C SER A 64 2.40 2.06 47.86
N GLY A 65 1.08 2.31 47.85
CA GLY A 65 0.50 3.52 48.43
C GLY A 65 0.50 4.81 47.61
N GLN A 66 0.91 4.83 46.33
CA GLN A 66 0.69 5.99 45.45
C GLN A 66 0.67 5.65 43.96
N LYS A 67 -0.44 5.93 43.29
CA LYS A 67 -0.65 5.76 41.85
C LYS A 67 0.36 6.60 41.03
N THR A 68 0.96 5.97 40.03
CA THR A 68 1.92 6.54 39.08
C THR A 68 1.51 6.20 37.65
N VAL A 69 1.54 7.18 36.75
CA VAL A 69 1.39 6.97 35.30
C VAL A 69 2.63 7.49 34.57
N TYR A 70 2.88 6.96 33.37
CA TYR A 70 4.11 7.18 32.63
C TYR A 70 3.85 7.80 31.26
N ILE A 71 4.74 8.69 30.82
CA ILE A 71 4.68 9.33 29.52
C ILE A 71 6.06 9.39 28.85
N SER A 72 6.06 9.57 27.53
CA SER A 72 7.21 9.91 26.69
C SER A 72 6.71 10.66 25.47
N PHE A 73 7.58 11.40 24.79
CA PHE A 73 7.27 11.90 23.45
C PHE A 73 7.63 10.89 22.37
N LEU A 74 6.85 10.88 21.29
CA LEU A 74 7.22 10.36 19.98
C LEU A 74 7.31 11.54 19.00
N LEU A 75 8.44 11.66 18.30
CA LEU A 75 8.77 12.79 17.45
C LEU A 75 9.21 12.30 16.07
N HIS A 76 8.33 12.49 15.07
CA HIS A 76 8.52 12.07 13.69
C HIS A 76 9.21 13.15 12.87
N GLY A 77 10.49 12.97 12.57
CA GLY A 77 11.26 13.90 11.75
C GLY A 77 11.29 13.48 10.28
N ASN A 78 10.43 14.06 9.46
CA ASN A 78 10.35 13.75 8.03
C ASN A 78 10.95 14.88 7.17
N MET A 79 12.07 14.61 6.50
CA MET A 79 12.70 15.54 5.55
C MET A 79 12.32 15.25 4.08
N CYS A 80 11.35 14.38 3.83
CA CYS A 80 10.76 14.07 2.52
C CYS A 80 9.31 14.55 2.41
N TYR A 81 8.98 15.68 3.06
CA TYR A 81 7.61 16.13 3.28
C TYR A 81 6.87 16.58 2.00
N ASP A 82 5.59 16.24 1.91
CA ASP A 82 4.72 16.33 0.73
C ASP A 82 4.63 17.72 0.04
N ARG A 83 4.75 18.77 0.84
CA ARG A 83 4.35 20.15 0.47
C ARG A 83 5.51 21.15 0.41
N TYR A 84 6.74 20.73 0.68
CA TYR A 84 7.92 21.59 0.60
C TYR A 84 8.98 21.00 -0.34
N THR A 85 9.78 21.89 -0.94
CA THR A 85 11.01 21.50 -1.63
C THR A 85 12.09 21.12 -0.62
N LYS A 86 13.05 20.28 -1.01
CA LYS A 86 14.18 19.89 -0.15
C LYS A 86 15.00 21.07 0.35
N GLN A 87 15.09 22.18 -0.41
CA GLN A 87 15.79 23.39 0.05
C GLN A 87 15.13 23.99 1.29
N GLU A 88 13.82 24.20 1.24
CA GLU A 88 13.07 24.77 2.35
C GLU A 88 13.12 23.87 3.59
N ILE A 89 13.04 22.54 3.39
CA ILE A 89 13.17 21.56 4.46
C ILE A 89 14.58 21.61 5.08
N ARG A 90 15.64 21.51 4.27
CA ARG A 90 17.04 21.50 4.74
C ARG A 90 17.44 22.81 5.43
N GLU A 91 16.87 23.94 5.01
CA GLU A 91 17.10 25.23 5.65
C GLU A 91 16.44 25.32 7.04
N LYS A 92 15.19 24.87 7.17
CA LYS A 92 14.36 25.17 8.35
C LYS A 92 14.31 24.03 9.37
N PHE A 93 14.14 22.79 8.92
CA PHE A 93 13.76 21.66 9.78
C PHE A 93 14.83 21.33 10.84
N PRO A 94 16.14 21.27 10.51
CA PRO A 94 17.17 21.04 11.53
C PRO A 94 17.16 22.09 12.65
N GLY A 95 16.88 23.35 12.33
CA GLY A 95 16.74 24.43 13.31
C GLY A 95 15.53 24.24 14.22
N ILE A 96 14.40 23.78 13.66
CA ILE A 96 13.18 23.47 14.42
C ILE A 96 13.42 22.27 15.36
N TYR A 97 14.05 21.21 14.86
CA TYR A 97 14.38 20.01 15.65
C TYR A 97 15.33 20.33 16.80
N ALA A 98 16.32 21.21 16.55
CA ALA A 98 17.27 21.65 17.57
C ALA A 98 16.58 22.33 18.77
N THR A 99 15.48 23.05 18.55
CA THR A 99 14.68 23.64 19.64
C THR A 99 14.21 22.57 20.62
N GLY A 100 13.67 21.45 20.12
CA GLY A 100 13.25 20.31 20.95
C GLY A 100 14.41 19.60 21.64
N VAL A 101 15.50 19.33 20.92
CA VAL A 101 16.72 18.70 21.47
C VAL A 101 17.34 19.53 22.58
N ARG A 102 17.47 20.84 22.39
CA ARG A 102 18.02 21.76 23.40
C ARG A 102 17.12 21.87 24.63
N ALA A 103 15.79 21.86 24.43
CA ALA A 103 14.85 21.78 25.55
C ALA A 103 15.03 20.48 26.35
N MET A 104 15.27 19.33 25.70
CA MET A 104 15.57 18.08 26.39
C MET A 104 16.91 18.11 27.14
N HIS A 105 17.93 18.82 26.65
CA HIS A 105 19.14 19.07 27.44
C HIS A 105 18.87 19.88 28.70
N LYS A 106 17.99 20.89 28.61
CA LYS A 106 17.60 21.71 29.76
C LYS A 106 16.79 20.94 30.81
N TYR A 107 16.03 19.93 30.40
CA TYR A 107 15.18 19.10 31.28
C TYR A 107 15.55 17.61 31.18
N PRO A 108 16.54 17.13 31.94
CA PRO A 108 17.07 15.76 31.83
C PRO A 108 16.07 14.63 32.07
N ASP A 109 14.98 14.91 32.80
CA ASP A 109 13.92 13.94 33.06
C ASP A 109 13.05 13.70 31.81
N VAL A 110 12.92 14.68 30.91
CA VAL A 110 12.04 14.58 29.74
C VAL A 110 12.59 13.55 28.77
N THR A 111 11.81 12.50 28.48
CA THR A 111 12.19 11.43 27.56
C THR A 111 11.49 11.57 26.22
N ALA A 112 12.15 11.10 25.17
CA ALA A 112 11.56 11.06 23.83
C ALA A 112 12.02 9.83 23.03
N HIS A 113 11.20 9.51 22.05
CA HIS A 113 11.40 8.54 21.00
C HIS A 113 11.44 9.33 19.71
N ILE A 114 12.58 9.38 19.04
CA ILE A 114 12.75 10.16 17.81
C ILE A 114 12.88 9.18 16.67
N ASP A 115 11.98 9.27 15.71
CA ASP A 115 12.11 8.53 14.46
C ASP A 115 12.59 9.46 13.33
N PHE A 116 13.60 8.97 12.62
CA PHE A 116 14.10 9.57 11.40
C PHE A 116 14.11 8.48 10.33
N PRO A 117 13.30 8.61 9.26
CA PRO A 117 13.46 7.83 8.04
C PRO A 117 14.92 7.79 7.59
N GLY A 118 15.37 6.69 7.00
CA GLY A 118 16.77 6.54 6.59
C GLY A 118 17.28 7.71 5.74
N LEU A 119 16.44 8.20 4.82
CA LEU A 119 16.73 9.37 4.00
C LEU A 119 16.85 10.66 4.84
N THR A 120 16.01 10.84 5.86
CA THR A 120 16.16 11.96 6.82
C THR A 120 17.51 11.90 7.52
N VAL A 121 17.94 10.73 8.01
CA VAL A 121 19.24 10.59 8.70
C VAL A 121 20.38 11.03 7.79
N LEU A 122 20.38 10.56 6.54
CA LEU A 122 21.42 10.93 5.56
C LEU A 122 21.35 12.41 5.20
N SER A 123 20.16 12.98 4.99
CA SER A 123 19.97 14.41 4.75
C SER A 123 20.54 15.25 5.88
N ILE A 124 20.25 14.92 7.14
CA ILE A 124 20.83 15.62 8.29
C ILE A 124 22.35 15.45 8.32
N LYS A 125 22.87 14.25 8.09
CA LYS A 125 24.32 13.97 8.08
C LYS A 125 25.08 14.86 7.09
N TYR A 126 24.54 15.07 5.90
CA TYR A 126 25.18 15.91 4.87
C TYR A 126 24.96 17.41 5.09
N TYR A 127 23.75 17.83 5.47
CA TYR A 127 23.35 19.24 5.43
C TYR A 127 23.29 19.93 6.80
N ALA A 128 23.20 19.15 7.89
CA ALA A 128 23.17 19.66 9.26
C ALA A 128 23.86 18.72 10.26
N PRO A 129 25.13 18.31 10.03
CA PRO A 129 25.81 17.35 10.91
C PRO A 129 25.90 17.82 12.37
N TRP A 130 25.96 19.14 12.59
CA TRP A 130 25.94 19.76 13.92
C TRP A 130 24.73 19.35 14.77
N PHE A 131 23.58 19.06 14.14
CA PHE A 131 22.38 18.63 14.85
C PHE A 131 22.57 17.21 15.42
N LEU A 132 23.26 16.32 14.69
CA LEU A 132 23.57 14.98 15.19
C LEU A 132 24.49 15.04 16.41
N ASP A 133 25.43 15.98 16.43
CA ASP A 133 26.33 16.20 17.57
C ASP A 133 25.57 16.69 18.82
N GLU A 134 24.51 17.49 18.64
CA GLU A 134 23.62 17.88 19.75
C GLU A 134 22.71 16.74 20.22
N LEU A 135 22.27 15.86 19.32
CA LEU A 135 21.36 14.75 19.63
C LEU A 135 22.06 13.58 20.33
N LYS A 136 23.25 13.18 19.85
CA LYS A 136 23.99 12.00 20.35
C LYS A 136 24.16 11.95 21.87
N PRO A 137 24.46 13.05 22.59
CA PRO A 137 24.57 12.99 24.06
C PRO A 137 23.24 12.68 24.78
N LEU A 138 22.07 12.94 24.16
CA LEU A 138 20.76 12.53 24.69
C LEU A 138 20.56 11.01 24.52
N VAL A 139 20.97 10.48 23.36
CA VAL A 139 20.92 9.06 23.02
C VAL A 139 21.87 8.26 23.91
N ASN A 140 23.11 8.70 24.07
CA ASN A 140 24.14 8.02 24.87
C ASN A 140 23.72 7.82 26.33
N ARG A 141 23.00 8.79 26.91
CA ARG A 141 22.46 8.69 28.29
C ARG A 141 21.06 8.06 28.36
N LYS A 142 20.55 7.53 27.24
CA LYS A 142 19.25 6.88 27.11
C LYS A 142 18.09 7.77 27.54
N GLN A 143 18.20 9.08 27.34
CA GLN A 143 17.09 10.03 27.50
C GLN A 143 16.23 10.06 26.22
N VAL A 144 16.90 9.98 25.07
CA VAL A 144 16.27 9.76 23.77
C VAL A 144 16.52 8.32 23.32
N VAL A 145 15.49 7.69 22.77
CA VAL A 145 15.59 6.41 22.05
C VAL A 145 15.36 6.69 20.57
N MET A 146 16.30 6.27 19.73
CA MET A 146 16.09 6.32 18.28
C MET A 146 15.12 5.23 17.86
N VAL A 147 14.25 5.56 16.91
CA VAL A 147 13.18 4.70 16.40
C VAL A 147 13.31 4.61 14.88
N GLY A 148 13.17 3.40 14.34
CA GLY A 148 13.13 3.18 12.89
C GLY A 148 11.80 3.57 12.27
N CYS A 149 11.84 3.93 10.99
CA CYS A 149 10.71 4.14 10.10
C CYS A 149 11.18 3.70 8.69
N GLU A 150 10.28 3.58 7.73
CA GLU A 150 10.63 3.21 6.36
C GLU A 150 11.58 4.25 5.70
N TYR A 151 12.45 3.81 4.77
CA TYR A 151 13.56 4.62 4.22
C TYR A 151 13.18 6.05 3.80
N ALA A 152 12.15 6.18 2.98
CA ALA A 152 11.57 7.46 2.58
C ALA A 152 10.14 7.61 3.10
N ALA A 153 9.83 7.01 4.26
CA ALA A 153 8.49 7.04 4.85
C ALA A 153 7.41 6.57 3.83
N ASN A 154 7.49 5.32 3.35
CA ASN A 154 6.42 4.74 2.55
C ASN A 154 5.28 4.25 3.44
N HIS A 155 4.04 4.30 2.96
CA HIS A 155 2.90 3.79 3.71
C HIS A 155 2.85 2.25 3.58
N PRO A 156 2.85 1.46 4.67
CA PRO A 156 2.94 0.00 4.61
C PRO A 156 1.83 -0.68 3.79
N MET A 157 0.61 -0.16 3.87
CA MET A 157 -0.52 -0.64 3.06
C MET A 157 -0.40 -0.32 1.56
N CYS A 158 0.61 0.44 1.14
CA CYS A 158 0.85 0.90 -0.23
C CYS A 158 2.12 0.32 -0.87
N ALA A 159 2.92 -0.43 -0.11
CA ALA A 159 4.11 -1.12 -0.59
C ALA A 159 3.88 -2.63 -0.59
N ASP A 160 4.51 -3.35 -1.51
CA ASP A 160 4.53 -4.81 -1.46
C ASP A 160 5.41 -5.33 -0.30
N GLU A 161 5.32 -6.62 -0.08
CA GLU A 161 5.92 -7.32 1.04
C GLU A 161 7.44 -7.15 1.13
N GLU A 162 8.12 -7.16 -0.02
CA GLU A 162 9.58 -7.06 -0.07
C GLU A 162 10.05 -5.61 0.03
N ALA A 163 9.36 -4.68 -0.65
CA ALA A 163 9.69 -3.26 -0.57
C ALA A 163 9.50 -2.72 0.85
N GLU A 164 8.42 -3.10 1.54
CA GLU A 164 8.17 -2.74 2.93
C GLU A 164 9.29 -3.25 3.86
N TRP A 165 9.61 -4.54 3.76
CA TRP A 165 10.70 -5.13 4.54
C TRP A 165 12.04 -4.44 4.28
N LEU A 166 12.37 -4.21 3.01
CA LEU A 166 13.65 -3.61 2.63
C LEU A 166 13.76 -2.16 3.09
N ALA A 167 12.68 -1.37 2.97
CA ALA A 167 12.64 0.01 3.43
C ALA A 167 12.90 0.10 4.94
N GLY A 168 12.27 -0.78 5.73
CA GLY A 168 12.51 -0.88 7.17
C GLY A 168 13.93 -1.35 7.51
N ARG A 169 14.44 -2.39 6.83
CA ARG A 169 15.79 -2.93 7.06
C ARG A 169 16.86 -1.86 6.84
N VAL A 170 16.80 -1.16 5.70
CA VAL A 170 17.79 -0.14 5.33
C VAL A 170 17.83 0.98 6.37
N THR A 171 16.66 1.48 6.82
CA THR A 171 16.64 2.50 7.88
C THR A 171 17.21 1.99 9.20
N MET A 172 16.87 0.77 9.61
CA MET A 172 17.39 0.19 10.86
C MET A 172 18.92 0.06 10.81
N GLU A 173 19.48 -0.35 9.66
CA GLU A 173 20.93 -0.41 9.46
C GLU A 173 21.59 0.98 9.48
N ILE A 174 20.99 1.98 8.82
CA ILE A 174 21.46 3.38 8.85
C ILE A 174 21.45 3.92 10.29
N LEU A 175 20.36 3.76 11.03
CA LEU A 175 20.24 4.23 12.41
C LEU A 175 21.26 3.57 13.33
N ARG A 176 21.47 2.26 13.20
CA ARG A 176 22.46 1.51 13.98
C ARG A 176 23.88 1.98 13.71
N ARG A 177 24.19 2.34 12.47
CA ARG A 177 25.50 2.85 12.09
C ARG A 177 25.72 4.29 12.56
N GLU A 178 24.73 5.16 12.38
CA GLU A 178 24.94 6.61 12.49
C GLU A 178 24.58 7.18 13.88
N LEU A 179 23.62 6.57 14.60
CA LEU A 179 23.04 7.17 15.81
C LEU A 179 23.02 6.24 17.03
N GLN A 180 22.52 5.01 16.91
CA GLN A 180 22.33 4.13 18.06
C GLN A 180 22.47 2.65 17.67
N PRO A 181 23.59 1.96 18.01
CA PRO A 181 23.87 0.59 17.57
C PRO A 181 22.85 -0.49 17.98
N ASP A 182 22.09 -0.26 19.05
CA ASP A 182 21.12 -1.21 19.62
C ASP A 182 19.65 -0.83 19.34
N VAL A 183 19.39 0.00 18.32
CA VAL A 183 18.01 0.36 17.91
C VAL A 183 17.20 -0.90 17.62
N SER A 184 16.05 -0.97 18.29
CA SER A 184 15.10 -2.09 18.26
C SER A 184 13.64 -1.63 18.41
N THR A 185 13.38 -0.33 18.28
CA THR A 185 12.02 0.24 18.27
C THR A 185 11.73 0.75 16.87
N PHE A 186 10.51 0.55 16.39
CA PHE A 186 10.05 0.98 15.09
C PHE A 186 8.72 1.73 15.21
N ILE A 187 8.44 2.62 14.26
CA ILE A 187 7.14 3.17 13.96
C ILE A 187 6.95 3.09 12.46
N THR A 188 5.77 2.67 12.05
CA THR A 188 5.39 2.69 10.64
C THR A 188 4.92 4.06 10.23
N GLN A 189 5.19 4.45 8.99
CA GLN A 189 4.69 5.71 8.45
C GLN A 189 3.17 5.79 8.59
N GLU A 190 2.67 6.96 9.04
CA GLU A 190 1.26 7.22 9.36
C GLU A 190 0.67 6.32 10.43
N ILE A 191 1.54 5.61 11.16
CA ILE A 191 1.19 4.68 12.23
C ILE A 191 0.27 3.58 11.70
N ALA A 192 0.44 3.21 10.43
CA ALA A 192 -0.35 2.16 9.81
C ALA A 192 0.01 0.81 10.44
N PHE A 193 -1.00 0.08 10.87
CA PHE A 193 -0.86 -1.25 11.44
C PHE A 193 -1.65 -2.25 10.59
N HIS A 194 -1.10 -3.45 10.43
CA HIS A 194 -1.84 -4.62 9.95
C HIS A 194 -1.36 -5.89 10.68
N PRO A 195 -2.14 -7.00 10.66
CA PRO A 195 -1.87 -8.16 11.52
C PRO A 195 -0.55 -8.92 11.31
N GLN A 196 0.21 -8.60 10.25
CA GLN A 196 1.51 -9.18 9.94
C GLN A 196 2.69 -8.30 10.36
N MET A 197 2.43 -7.14 10.98
CA MET A 197 3.48 -6.27 11.52
C MET A 197 4.43 -6.99 12.49
N PRO A 198 3.97 -7.86 13.43
CA PRO A 198 4.89 -8.61 14.28
C PRO A 198 5.93 -9.43 13.51
N TYR A 199 5.55 -10.08 12.41
CA TYR A 199 6.47 -10.80 11.54
C TYR A 199 7.51 -9.86 10.92
N ILE A 200 7.05 -8.81 10.22
CA ILE A 200 7.92 -7.86 9.50
C ILE A 200 8.93 -7.22 10.44
N MET A 201 8.46 -6.76 11.61
CA MET A 201 9.31 -6.11 12.63
C MET A 201 10.40 -7.05 13.14
N ASN A 202 10.08 -8.33 13.38
CA ASN A 202 11.07 -9.33 13.78
C ASN A 202 12.14 -9.54 12.70
N GLN A 203 11.78 -9.51 11.42
CA GLN A 203 12.74 -9.69 10.31
C GLN A 203 13.75 -8.53 10.18
N ILE A 204 13.42 -7.32 10.63
CA ILE A 204 14.34 -6.16 10.64
C ILE A 204 15.06 -5.97 11.99
N GLY A 205 14.83 -6.90 12.92
CA GLY A 205 15.41 -6.88 14.27
C GLY A 205 14.77 -5.85 15.21
N ALA A 206 13.56 -5.37 14.89
CA ALA A 206 12.76 -4.59 15.83
C ALA A 206 12.10 -5.53 16.85
N LYS A 207 12.08 -5.11 18.11
CA LYS A 207 11.42 -5.81 19.23
C LYS A 207 10.15 -5.10 19.69
N ARG A 208 9.99 -3.85 19.26
CA ARG A 208 8.95 -2.93 19.67
C ARG A 208 8.41 -2.16 18.48
N LEU A 209 7.10 -1.97 18.45
CA LEU A 209 6.41 -1.08 17.53
C LEU A 209 5.65 -0.02 18.32
N ILE A 210 5.68 1.22 17.87
CA ILE A 210 4.81 2.27 18.38
C ILE A 210 3.61 2.38 17.44
N ALA A 211 2.41 2.22 17.99
CA ALA A 211 1.17 2.25 17.22
C ALA A 211 0.12 3.12 17.91
N LYS A 212 -1.02 3.41 17.24
CA LYS A 212 -2.12 4.24 17.78
C LYS A 212 -3.42 3.44 17.99
N PRO A 213 -3.40 2.31 18.72
CA PRO A 213 -4.60 1.50 18.92
C PRO A 213 -5.67 2.26 19.72
N ASP A 214 -6.93 1.92 19.50
CA ASP A 214 -8.05 2.56 20.18
C ASP A 214 -8.19 2.05 21.62
N GLY A 215 -8.26 2.99 22.57
CA GLY A 215 -8.53 2.71 23.98
C GLY A 215 -7.38 2.08 24.79
N TRP A 216 -6.23 1.79 24.20
CA TRP A 216 -5.11 1.19 24.94
C TRP A 216 -4.45 2.19 25.88
N GLN A 217 -4.17 1.74 27.10
CA GLN A 217 -3.60 2.55 28.18
C GLN A 217 -2.19 2.09 28.58
N ARG A 218 -1.76 0.93 28.07
CA ARG A 218 -0.50 0.25 28.36
C ARG A 218 0.05 -0.46 27.13
N PRO A 219 1.37 -0.71 27.08
CA PRO A 219 1.94 -1.58 26.08
C PRO A 219 1.48 -3.03 26.26
N ARG A 220 1.36 -3.74 25.13
CA ARG A 220 0.95 -5.15 25.10
C ARG A 220 1.90 -5.97 24.25
N ARG A 221 2.04 -7.25 24.57
CA ARG A 221 2.60 -8.24 23.66
C ARG A 221 1.52 -8.61 22.65
N VAL A 222 1.79 -8.37 21.38
CA VAL A 222 0.84 -8.58 20.29
C VAL A 222 1.30 -9.76 19.45
N ARG A 223 0.42 -10.75 19.27
CA ARG A 223 0.66 -11.93 18.44
C ARG A 223 0.04 -11.75 17.05
N GLY A 224 0.88 -11.75 16.01
CA GLY A 224 0.46 -11.69 14.62
C GLY A 224 -0.30 -12.93 14.17
N VAL A 225 -0.91 -12.84 12.98
CA VAL A 225 -1.69 -13.96 12.40
C VAL A 225 -0.82 -15.17 12.05
N ASP A 226 0.48 -14.97 11.84
CA ASP A 226 1.48 -16.01 11.63
C ASP A 226 2.02 -16.62 12.94
N GLY A 227 1.62 -16.07 14.10
CA GLY A 227 2.06 -16.49 15.42
C GLY A 227 3.31 -15.77 15.96
N ASN A 228 3.98 -14.92 15.18
CA ASN A 228 5.07 -14.09 15.69
C ASN A 228 4.56 -13.08 16.73
N SER A 229 5.40 -12.68 17.68
CA SER A 229 5.01 -11.70 18.71
C SER A 229 5.94 -10.50 18.77
N LEU A 230 5.37 -9.34 19.10
CA LEU A 230 6.07 -8.06 19.22
C LEU A 230 5.48 -7.24 20.38
N ILE A 231 6.25 -6.37 21.02
CA ILE A 231 5.70 -5.43 22.02
C ILE A 231 5.18 -4.19 21.28
N VAL A 232 3.93 -3.80 21.52
CA VAL A 232 3.32 -2.62 20.92
C VAL A 232 3.04 -1.56 21.98
N TYR A 233 3.58 -0.36 21.78
CA TYR A 233 3.39 0.80 22.65
C TYR A 233 2.30 1.72 22.12
N PRO A 234 1.33 2.14 22.95
CA PRO A 234 0.26 3.03 22.51
C PRO A 234 0.73 4.49 22.46
N LEU A 235 0.50 5.13 21.31
CA LEU A 235 0.57 6.56 21.07
C LEU A 235 -0.83 7.17 21.19
N ASN A 236 -0.97 8.25 21.94
CA ASN A 236 -2.21 9.04 21.95
C ASN A 236 -1.92 10.51 22.26
N GLY A 237 -1.54 11.25 21.22
CA GLY A 237 -1.28 12.68 21.31
C GLY A 237 -2.47 13.53 21.72
N GLU A 238 -3.72 13.03 21.73
CA GLU A 238 -4.90 13.78 22.22
C GLU A 238 -5.03 13.77 23.73
N VAL A 239 -4.63 12.66 24.35
CA VAL A 239 -4.68 12.46 25.80
C VAL A 239 -3.41 12.96 26.47
N VAL A 240 -2.25 12.73 25.84
CA VAL A 240 -0.95 13.18 26.37
C VAL A 240 -0.63 14.57 25.80
N LYS A 241 -1.37 15.58 26.29
CA LYS A 241 -1.11 17.02 26.07
C LYS A 241 -0.95 17.70 27.41
N ALA A 242 -0.12 18.74 27.51
CA ALA A 242 0.10 19.48 28.76
C ALA A 242 -1.24 19.82 29.46
N ALA A 243 -2.20 20.40 28.75
CA ALA A 243 -3.51 20.77 29.32
C ALA A 243 -4.43 19.58 29.72
N GLN A 244 -4.09 18.35 29.34
CA GLN A 244 -4.89 17.13 29.58
C GLN A 244 -4.21 16.16 30.56
N LEU A 245 -3.01 16.47 31.06
CA LEU A 245 -2.25 15.56 31.94
C LEU A 245 -3.00 15.21 33.23
N GLU A 246 -3.77 16.14 33.80
CA GLU A 246 -4.59 15.86 34.97
C GLU A 246 -5.67 14.80 34.66
N HIS A 247 -6.36 14.97 33.54
CA HIS A 247 -7.38 14.03 33.06
C HIS A 247 -6.78 12.66 32.71
N TYR A 248 -5.61 12.64 32.06
CA TYR A 248 -4.85 11.43 31.78
C TYR A 248 -4.58 10.66 33.08
N TYR A 249 -3.99 11.32 34.09
CA TYR A 249 -3.75 10.70 35.39
C TYR A 249 -5.04 10.18 36.01
N ASP A 250 -6.13 10.95 36.01
CA ASP A 250 -7.37 10.55 36.68
C ASP A 250 -8.04 9.34 36.02
N THR A 251 -7.94 9.21 34.70
CA THR A 251 -8.63 8.17 33.91
C THR A 251 -7.82 6.89 33.67
N HIS A 252 -6.51 6.91 33.89
CA HIS A 252 -5.63 5.76 33.59
C HIS A 252 -5.19 5.06 34.87
N PRO A 253 -5.15 3.72 34.94
CA PRO A 253 -4.75 2.98 36.15
C PRO A 253 -3.25 3.10 36.45
N ASP A 254 -2.85 2.75 37.68
CA ASP A 254 -1.45 2.76 38.12
C ASP A 254 -0.55 1.88 37.25
N GLY A 255 0.55 2.41 36.72
CA GLY A 255 1.42 1.70 35.78
C GLY A 255 1.14 1.96 34.31
N SER A 256 0.14 2.80 33.97
CA SER A 256 -0.17 3.14 32.57
C SER A 256 0.97 3.85 31.87
N PHE A 257 1.20 3.53 30.59
CA PHE A 257 2.19 4.22 29.76
C PHE A 257 1.63 4.47 28.38
N VAL A 258 1.46 5.75 28.06
CA VAL A 258 1.00 6.24 26.76
C VAL A 258 1.95 7.32 26.27
N MET A 259 2.37 7.23 25.02
CA MET A 259 3.21 8.26 24.40
C MET A 259 2.34 9.42 23.87
N GLY A 260 2.87 10.64 23.91
CA GLY A 260 2.31 11.80 23.22
C GLY A 260 3.21 12.24 22.06
N GLY A 261 2.74 13.13 21.20
CA GLY A 261 3.54 13.68 20.09
C GLY A 261 3.00 13.34 18.70
N GLY A 262 3.87 13.42 17.70
CA GLY A 262 3.58 13.40 16.25
C GLY A 262 4.77 14.01 15.48
N ASP A 263 4.49 14.72 14.39
CA ASP A 263 5.49 15.46 13.60
C ASP A 263 6.40 16.33 14.47
N PHE A 264 7.72 16.16 14.35
CA PHE A 264 8.72 16.78 15.22
C PHE A 264 8.76 18.30 15.01
N GLU A 265 8.54 18.77 13.79
CA GLU A 265 8.42 20.20 13.48
C GLU A 265 7.17 20.85 14.08
N MET A 266 6.21 20.03 14.55
CA MET A 266 5.01 20.47 15.26
C MET A 266 5.10 20.24 16.78
N LEU A 267 6.30 19.98 17.31
CA LEU A 267 6.51 19.79 18.75
C LEU A 267 5.96 20.99 19.55
N GLY A 268 5.12 20.70 20.54
CA GLY A 268 4.63 21.69 21.49
C GLY A 268 5.71 22.15 22.48
N ASN A 269 5.40 23.19 23.27
CA ASN A 269 6.35 23.70 24.27
C ASN A 269 6.59 22.68 25.40
N ILE A 270 7.78 22.07 25.45
CA ILE A 270 8.20 21.10 26.49
C ILE A 270 8.11 21.70 27.89
N GLU A 271 8.40 23.00 28.07
CA GLU A 271 8.37 23.67 29.37
C GLU A 271 6.97 23.63 29.99
N ALA A 272 5.93 23.69 29.16
CA ALA A 272 4.55 23.60 29.62
C ALA A 272 4.23 22.23 30.22
N PHE A 273 4.77 21.14 29.65
CA PHE A 273 4.62 19.80 30.23
C PHE A 273 5.36 19.69 31.57
N VAL A 274 6.59 20.20 31.65
CA VAL A 274 7.39 20.17 32.89
C VAL A 274 6.69 20.96 34.01
N ALA A 275 6.21 22.17 33.70
CA ALA A 275 5.49 23.01 34.66
C ALA A 275 4.20 22.34 35.16
N GLU A 276 3.45 21.72 34.25
CA GLU A 276 2.20 21.06 34.61
C GLU A 276 2.42 19.80 35.45
N ILE A 277 3.40 18.95 35.11
CA ILE A 277 3.73 17.77 35.90
C ILE A 277 4.16 18.18 37.31
N LYS A 278 4.95 19.25 37.46
CA LYS A 278 5.34 19.79 38.77
C LYS A 278 4.12 20.27 39.57
N ARG A 279 3.18 20.95 38.92
CA ARG A 279 1.92 21.41 39.53
C ARG A 279 1.06 20.22 40.00
N LEU A 280 0.97 19.16 39.20
CA LEU A 280 0.21 17.96 39.52
C LEU A 280 0.86 17.13 40.63
N ALA A 281 2.19 17.04 40.66
CA ALA A 281 2.93 16.41 41.73
C ALA A 281 2.66 17.09 43.09
N ALA A 282 2.52 18.42 43.13
CA ALA A 282 2.12 19.15 44.34
C ALA A 282 0.69 18.82 44.81
N LYS A 283 -0.16 18.25 43.94
CA LYS A 283 -1.48 17.70 44.28
C LYS A 283 -1.45 16.19 44.62
N GLY A 284 -0.26 15.58 44.68
CA GLY A 284 -0.09 14.14 44.90
C GLY A 284 -0.32 13.26 43.67
N LYS A 285 -0.48 13.85 42.47
CA LYS A 285 -0.64 13.11 41.20
C LYS A 285 0.72 12.89 40.55
N ILE A 286 1.18 11.64 40.49
CA ILE A 286 2.52 11.30 40.01
C ILE A 286 2.48 10.89 38.54
N ILE A 287 3.10 11.72 37.69
CA ILE A 287 3.32 11.46 36.27
C ILE A 287 4.84 11.42 36.06
N LYS A 288 5.38 10.31 35.58
CA LYS A 288 6.81 10.12 35.35
C LYS A 288 7.13 10.04 33.87
N TRP A 289 8.25 10.64 33.50
CA TRP A 289 8.86 10.41 32.19
C TRP A 289 9.58 9.08 32.19
N THR A 290 9.43 8.32 31.11
CA THR A 290 10.15 7.05 30.94
C THR A 290 10.45 6.76 29.48
N THR A 291 11.38 5.84 29.22
CA THR A 291 11.59 5.27 27.89
C THR A 291 11.02 3.87 27.84
N VAL A 292 10.84 3.31 26.65
CA VAL A 292 10.42 1.90 26.47
C VAL A 292 11.33 0.94 27.22
N ASP A 293 12.65 1.15 27.15
CA ASP A 293 13.64 0.30 27.83
C ASP A 293 13.54 0.40 29.37
N ARG A 294 13.33 1.60 29.90
CA ARG A 294 13.16 1.81 31.34
C ARG A 294 11.86 1.19 31.83
N TYR A 295 10.76 1.39 31.10
CA TYR A 295 9.46 0.81 31.44
C TYR A 295 9.49 -0.71 31.46
N GLU A 296 10.08 -1.38 30.47
CA GLU A 296 10.21 -2.84 30.45
C GLU A 296 11.03 -3.37 31.63
N LYS A 297 12.09 -2.66 31.99
CA LYS A 297 12.98 -3.06 33.08
C LYS A 297 12.35 -2.86 34.47
N GLU A 298 11.65 -1.75 34.66
CA GLU A 298 11.16 -1.33 35.98
C GLU A 298 9.74 -1.82 36.26
N ILE A 299 8.88 -1.86 35.22
CA ILE A 299 7.45 -2.14 35.34
C ILE A 299 7.09 -3.46 34.66
N GLY A 300 7.63 -3.75 33.48
CA GLY A 300 7.37 -4.97 32.71
C GLY A 300 6.14 -4.89 31.80
N ILE A 301 6.01 -5.89 30.90
CA ILE A 301 4.87 -6.03 29.97
C ILE A 301 4.02 -7.20 30.45
N HIS A 302 2.77 -6.93 30.85
CA HIS A 302 1.90 -7.90 31.52
C HIS A 302 0.67 -8.31 30.70
N GLU A 303 0.38 -7.60 29.63
CA GLU A 303 -0.78 -7.86 28.76
C GLU A 303 -0.35 -8.54 27.46
N GLU A 304 -1.09 -9.54 27.02
CA GLU A 304 -0.95 -10.18 25.70
C GLU A 304 -2.29 -10.14 24.96
N CYS A 305 -2.25 -9.91 23.65
CA CYS A 305 -3.43 -9.99 22.79
C CYS A 305 -3.06 -10.47 21.38
N VAL A 306 -4.06 -10.90 20.62
CA VAL A 306 -3.91 -11.09 19.16
C VAL A 306 -3.80 -9.73 18.47
N ALA A 307 -3.19 -9.72 17.29
CA ALA A 307 -3.08 -8.52 16.48
C ALA A 307 -4.47 -7.97 16.12
N PRO A 308 -4.72 -6.67 16.32
CA PRO A 308 -5.95 -6.04 15.84
C PRO A 308 -6.03 -6.04 14.32
N HIS A 309 -7.22 -5.75 13.78
CA HIS A 309 -7.40 -5.51 12.34
C HIS A 309 -6.62 -4.29 11.89
N PRO A 310 -6.43 -4.08 10.58
CA PRO A 310 -5.75 -2.91 10.08
C PRO A 310 -6.33 -1.61 10.66
N PHE A 311 -5.47 -0.66 10.98
CA PHE A 311 -5.85 0.68 11.40
C PHE A 311 -4.71 1.65 11.11
N GLY A 312 -5.01 2.95 11.11
CA GLY A 312 -4.03 4.01 10.88
C GLY A 312 -4.16 5.16 11.88
N HIS A 313 -4.04 6.37 11.37
CA HIS A 313 -4.20 7.58 12.16
C HIS A 313 -5.68 7.71 12.59
N ARG A 314 -6.00 8.25 13.79
CA ARG A 314 -7.36 8.28 14.40
C ARG A 314 -8.42 9.15 13.69
N VAL A 315 -8.42 9.27 12.37
CA VAL A 315 -9.61 9.66 11.63
C VAL A 315 -10.62 8.51 11.61
N VAL A 316 -11.91 8.84 11.51
CA VAL A 316 -12.99 7.87 11.74
C VAL A 316 -12.92 6.70 10.75
N GLU A 317 -12.47 7.00 9.52
CA GLU A 317 -12.30 6.11 8.39
C GLU A 317 -10.95 5.38 8.33
N GLU A 318 -10.13 5.43 9.38
CA GLU A 318 -8.88 4.65 9.49
C GLU A 318 -8.87 3.77 10.75
N ARG A 319 -10.02 3.64 11.42
CA ARG A 319 -10.20 2.75 12.57
C ARG A 319 -10.43 1.32 12.11
N GLU A 320 -10.22 0.35 13.00
CA GLU A 320 -10.39 -1.08 12.73
C GLU A 320 -11.73 -1.45 12.09
N ALA A 321 -12.81 -0.74 12.45
CA ALA A 321 -14.14 -1.00 11.88
C ALA A 321 -14.29 -0.55 10.42
N SER A 322 -13.43 0.36 9.93
CA SER A 322 -13.48 0.90 8.57
C SER A 322 -12.09 1.39 8.16
N PRO A 323 -11.08 0.50 7.99
CA PRO A 323 -9.71 0.90 7.70
C PRO A 323 -9.52 1.27 6.23
N SER A 324 -10.07 2.42 5.84
CA SER A 324 -10.14 2.85 4.45
C SER A 324 -8.81 3.32 3.87
N PHE A 325 -7.94 3.88 4.72
CA PHE A 325 -6.73 4.61 4.35
C PHE A 325 -6.97 5.55 3.15
N SER A 326 -8.16 6.17 3.11
CA SER A 326 -8.73 6.85 1.94
C SER A 326 -7.80 7.92 1.37
N ARG A 327 -7.01 8.54 2.23
CA ARG A 327 -6.03 9.57 1.88
C ARG A 327 -4.98 9.10 0.88
N TRP A 328 -4.64 7.81 0.91
CA TRP A 328 -3.60 7.21 0.06
C TRP A 328 -4.16 6.36 -1.06
N VAL A 329 -5.41 5.89 -0.99
CA VAL A 329 -5.99 4.96 -1.99
C VAL A 329 -7.34 5.41 -2.54
N GLY A 330 -7.78 6.62 -2.20
CA GLY A 330 -9.12 7.13 -2.49
C GLY A 330 -9.19 8.21 -3.57
N ARG A 331 -8.08 8.89 -3.92
CA ARG A 331 -8.08 9.86 -5.02
C ARG A 331 -7.63 9.21 -6.33
N PRO A 332 -8.11 9.70 -7.48
CA PRO A 332 -7.65 9.19 -8.77
C PRO A 332 -6.14 9.31 -9.01
N ASP A 333 -5.52 10.43 -8.59
CA ASP A 333 -4.08 10.63 -8.78
C ASP A 333 -3.24 9.68 -7.92
N ASP A 334 -3.76 9.25 -6.77
CA ASP A 334 -3.10 8.22 -5.96
C ASP A 334 -3.13 6.88 -6.69
N MET A 335 -4.24 6.54 -7.35
CA MET A 335 -4.37 5.32 -8.14
C MET A 335 -3.43 5.31 -9.34
N ILE A 336 -3.23 6.46 -10.00
CA ILE A 336 -2.21 6.61 -11.05
C ILE A 336 -0.82 6.34 -10.47
N TRP A 337 -0.49 6.97 -9.33
CA TRP A 337 0.79 6.73 -8.66
C TRP A 337 0.97 5.25 -8.26
N HIS A 338 -0.08 4.60 -7.74
CA HIS A 338 -0.07 3.17 -7.41
C HIS A 338 0.19 2.30 -8.63
N GLU A 339 -0.30 2.68 -9.82
CA GLU A 339 0.00 1.94 -11.03
C GLU A 339 1.50 1.95 -11.35
N HIS A 340 2.15 3.12 -11.24
CA HIS A 340 3.60 3.22 -11.37
C HIS A 340 4.32 2.40 -10.28
N ALA A 341 3.87 2.49 -9.03
CA ALA A 341 4.47 1.78 -7.90
C ALA A 341 4.41 0.26 -8.08
N VAL A 342 3.23 -0.28 -8.41
CA VAL A 342 3.02 -1.71 -8.61
C VAL A 342 3.81 -2.25 -9.79
N ARG A 343 3.90 -1.50 -10.89
CA ARG A 343 4.72 -1.89 -12.05
C ARG A 343 6.21 -1.90 -11.71
N ALA A 344 6.69 -0.95 -10.91
CA ALA A 344 8.08 -0.91 -10.47
C ALA A 344 8.42 -2.06 -9.50
N MET A 345 7.55 -2.32 -8.52
CA MET A 345 7.67 -3.46 -7.59
C MET A 345 7.64 -4.82 -8.31
N ASP A 346 6.75 -5.00 -9.28
CA ASP A 346 6.70 -6.23 -10.09
C ASP A 346 7.94 -6.40 -10.98
N ALA A 347 8.42 -5.31 -11.59
CA ALA A 347 9.62 -5.33 -12.42
C ALA A 347 10.88 -5.70 -11.61
N ILE A 348 11.06 -5.13 -10.41
CA ILE A 348 12.23 -5.42 -9.58
C ILE A 348 12.22 -6.85 -9.04
N ARG A 349 11.04 -7.37 -8.67
CA ARG A 349 10.87 -8.77 -8.28
C ARG A 349 11.19 -9.72 -9.44
N THR A 350 10.75 -9.37 -10.65
CA THR A 350 11.06 -10.12 -11.88
C THR A 350 12.55 -10.08 -12.21
N ALA A 351 13.23 -8.95 -12.00
CA ALA A 351 14.67 -8.84 -12.13
C ALA A 351 15.43 -9.64 -11.06
N GLY A 352 14.90 -9.70 -9.83
CA GLY A 352 15.38 -10.61 -8.78
C GLY A 352 15.31 -12.07 -9.19
N PHE A 353 14.19 -12.50 -9.79
CA PHE A 353 14.06 -13.84 -10.39
C PHE A 353 15.14 -14.08 -11.45
N ALA A 354 15.30 -13.15 -12.39
CA ALA A 354 16.31 -13.24 -13.45
C ALA A 354 17.72 -13.39 -12.87
N LYS A 355 18.07 -12.62 -11.82
CA LYS A 355 19.37 -12.70 -11.12
C LYS A 355 19.59 -14.06 -10.46
N VAL A 356 18.61 -14.55 -9.70
CA VAL A 356 18.71 -15.85 -9.03
C VAL A 356 18.78 -16.99 -10.04
N ALA A 357 17.93 -16.98 -11.08
CA ALA A 357 17.94 -17.99 -12.13
C ALA A 357 19.25 -18.00 -12.92
N ALA A 358 19.80 -16.83 -13.26
CA ALA A 358 21.10 -16.72 -13.92
C ALA A 358 22.23 -17.32 -13.09
N ALA A 359 22.21 -17.08 -11.77
CA ALA A 359 23.20 -17.62 -10.85
C ALA A 359 23.10 -19.16 -10.73
N VAL A 360 21.87 -19.69 -10.56
CA VAL A 360 21.62 -21.14 -10.49
C VAL A 360 22.10 -21.85 -11.76
N HIS A 361 21.90 -21.25 -12.93
CA HIS A 361 22.24 -21.86 -14.21
C HIS A 361 23.59 -21.42 -14.80
N LYS A 362 24.39 -20.64 -14.06
CA LYS A 362 25.72 -20.15 -14.46
C LYS A 362 25.69 -19.44 -15.83
N LEU A 363 24.70 -18.57 -16.01
CA LEU A 363 24.47 -17.83 -17.28
C LEU A 363 25.34 -16.57 -17.43
N GLY A 364 26.00 -16.14 -16.35
CA GLY A 364 26.80 -14.92 -16.29
C GLY A 364 26.10 -13.82 -15.47
N PRO A 365 26.73 -12.64 -15.34
CA PRO A 365 26.15 -11.53 -14.59
C PRO A 365 24.99 -10.90 -15.37
N VAL A 366 23.84 -10.73 -14.70
CA VAL A 366 22.69 -9.98 -15.22
C VAL A 366 22.51 -8.66 -14.49
N ASP A 367 22.83 -8.64 -13.19
CA ASP A 367 22.99 -7.45 -12.38
C ASP A 367 24.44 -7.01 -12.49
N VAL A 368 24.68 -5.91 -13.20
CA VAL A 368 26.02 -5.42 -13.55
C VAL A 368 26.28 -4.05 -12.91
N PRO A 369 27.56 -3.67 -12.72
CA PRO A 369 27.92 -2.31 -12.31
C PRO A 369 27.27 -1.24 -13.21
N LEU A 370 26.90 -0.09 -12.64
CA LEU A 370 26.22 0.99 -13.38
C LEU A 370 26.99 1.51 -14.60
N GLU A 371 28.32 1.50 -14.55
CA GLU A 371 29.19 1.87 -15.68
C GLU A 371 29.02 0.96 -16.92
N GLN A 372 28.43 -0.22 -16.73
CA GLN A 372 28.13 -1.19 -17.79
C GLN A 372 26.67 -1.13 -18.23
N ALA A 373 25.84 -0.29 -17.61
CA ALA A 373 24.44 -0.13 -17.97
C ALA A 373 24.30 0.45 -19.38
N TRP A 374 23.32 -0.03 -20.15
CA TRP A 374 22.96 0.58 -21.44
C TRP A 374 21.67 1.39 -21.37
N THR A 375 20.90 1.25 -20.29
CA THR A 375 19.72 2.06 -20.02
C THR A 375 20.17 3.39 -19.46
N ALA A 376 19.89 4.47 -20.19
CA ALA A 376 20.03 5.81 -19.65
C ALA A 376 18.88 6.08 -18.69
N GLU A 377 19.20 6.57 -17.49
CA GLU A 377 18.20 7.11 -16.58
C GLU A 377 17.51 8.31 -17.27
N PRO A 378 16.18 8.35 -17.35
CA PRO A 378 15.48 9.49 -17.91
C PRO A 378 15.77 10.76 -17.11
N ASP A 379 15.90 11.89 -17.79
CA ASP A 379 16.03 13.19 -17.12
C ASP A 379 14.78 13.48 -16.27
N ASN A 380 14.99 13.79 -14.99
CA ASN A 380 13.94 14.17 -14.07
C ASN A 380 14.16 15.63 -13.62
N PRO A 381 13.44 16.60 -14.23
CA PRO A 381 13.68 18.03 -13.95
C PRO A 381 13.43 18.43 -12.50
N TRP A 382 12.73 17.58 -11.74
CA TRP A 382 12.39 17.80 -10.34
C TRP A 382 13.47 17.33 -9.34
N ASP A 383 14.53 16.66 -9.79
CA ASP A 383 15.65 16.24 -8.91
C ASP A 383 16.36 17.43 -8.27
N THR A 384 16.29 18.60 -8.89
CA THR A 384 16.77 19.85 -8.28
C THR A 384 15.93 20.29 -7.10
N ARG A 385 14.69 19.79 -6.93
CA ARG A 385 13.73 20.23 -5.90
C ARG A 385 13.38 19.15 -4.88
N PHE A 386 13.56 17.88 -5.22
CA PHE A 386 13.23 16.74 -4.35
C PHE A 386 14.41 15.76 -4.24
N GLU A 387 14.29 14.85 -3.29
CA GLU A 387 15.35 13.94 -2.91
C GLU A 387 15.54 12.88 -4.00
N PHE A 388 16.79 12.64 -4.41
CA PHE A 388 17.12 11.72 -5.50
C PHE A 388 18.38 10.90 -5.20
N VAL A 389 18.59 9.83 -5.97
CA VAL A 389 19.53 8.75 -5.65
C VAL A 389 20.99 9.20 -5.52
N ASP A 390 21.46 10.11 -6.40
CA ASP A 390 22.87 10.54 -6.39
C ASP A 390 23.22 11.47 -5.21
N GLU A 391 22.23 11.96 -4.44
CA GLU A 391 22.52 12.68 -3.20
C GLU A 391 23.02 11.74 -2.09
N PHE A 392 22.70 10.44 -2.20
CA PHE A 392 22.92 9.44 -1.15
C PHE A 392 23.51 8.14 -1.72
N PRO A 393 24.66 8.20 -2.44
CA PRO A 393 25.23 7.02 -3.08
C PRO A 393 25.59 5.92 -2.07
N GLU A 394 25.85 6.28 -0.81
CA GLU A 394 26.13 5.28 0.24
C GLU A 394 24.97 4.32 0.49
N THR A 395 23.73 4.70 0.14
CA THR A 395 22.57 3.82 0.29
C THR A 395 22.78 2.54 -0.52
N GLU A 396 23.23 2.71 -1.76
CA GLU A 396 23.56 1.61 -2.65
C GLU A 396 24.80 0.85 -2.18
N LEU A 397 25.88 1.58 -1.91
CA LEU A 397 27.19 1.02 -1.59
C LEU A 397 27.25 0.27 -0.25
N HIS A 398 26.34 0.53 0.68
CA HIS A 398 26.41 -0.03 2.02
C HIS A 398 25.23 -0.91 2.40
N TYR A 399 24.05 -0.69 1.80
CA TYR A 399 22.83 -1.35 2.25
C TYR A 399 22.11 -2.11 1.14
N LEU A 400 22.27 -1.74 -0.14
CA LEU A 400 21.60 -2.42 -1.26
C LEU A 400 22.53 -3.32 -2.09
N THR A 401 23.83 -3.34 -1.80
CA THR A 401 24.84 -4.16 -2.49
C THR A 401 25.62 -5.01 -1.49
N ASN A 402 26.20 -6.11 -1.97
CA ASN A 402 26.97 -7.03 -1.11
C ASN A 402 28.47 -6.71 -1.11
N ASP A 403 28.97 -6.20 -2.23
CA ASP A 403 30.38 -5.95 -2.58
C ASP A 403 30.77 -4.47 -2.55
N GLY A 404 29.81 -3.58 -2.28
CA GLY A 404 30.02 -2.15 -2.21
C GLY A 404 30.19 -1.47 -3.56
N VAL A 405 29.63 -2.06 -4.63
CA VAL A 405 29.61 -1.47 -5.97
C VAL A 405 28.15 -1.24 -6.39
N SER A 406 27.81 -0.01 -6.77
CA SER A 406 26.49 0.30 -7.32
C SER A 406 26.24 -0.48 -8.61
N THR A 407 25.14 -1.21 -8.64
CA THR A 407 24.67 -1.99 -9.80
C THR A 407 23.35 -1.45 -10.32
N ILE A 408 22.94 -1.92 -11.50
CA ILE A 408 21.62 -1.56 -12.06
C ILE A 408 20.47 -1.91 -11.11
N LEU A 409 20.54 -3.03 -10.36
CA LEU A 409 19.49 -3.40 -9.42
C LEU A 409 19.58 -2.67 -8.09
N SER A 410 20.77 -2.33 -7.59
CA SER A 410 20.86 -1.50 -6.39
C SER A 410 20.30 -0.10 -6.65
N ARG A 411 20.60 0.47 -7.82
CA ARG A 411 20.04 1.74 -8.29
C ARG A 411 18.54 1.65 -8.50
N ALA A 412 18.04 0.57 -9.11
CA ALA A 412 16.60 0.35 -9.25
C ALA A 412 15.89 0.29 -7.90
N TRP A 413 16.46 -0.41 -6.90
CA TRP A 413 15.94 -0.45 -5.54
C TRP A 413 15.97 0.93 -4.89
N HIS A 414 17.05 1.69 -5.05
CA HIS A 414 17.16 3.02 -4.48
C HIS A 414 16.09 3.98 -5.03
N HIS A 415 15.87 3.97 -6.35
CA HIS A 415 14.75 4.68 -6.95
C HIS A 415 13.41 4.20 -6.39
N LEU A 416 13.16 2.89 -6.33
CA LEU A 416 11.90 2.35 -5.81
C LEU A 416 11.61 2.85 -4.39
N LEU A 417 12.59 2.74 -3.48
CA LEU A 417 12.45 3.17 -2.08
C LEU A 417 12.13 4.67 -1.95
N ILE A 418 12.72 5.52 -2.81
CA ILE A 418 12.39 6.95 -2.87
C ILE A 418 10.98 7.17 -3.46
N GLY A 419 10.63 6.41 -4.50
CA GLY A 419 9.36 6.50 -5.23
C GLY A 419 8.14 6.16 -4.38
N LEU A 420 8.27 5.23 -3.44
CA LEU A 420 7.20 4.72 -2.57
C LEU A 420 6.78 5.64 -1.41
N ASN A 421 7.43 6.80 -1.25
CA ASN A 421 7.12 7.80 -0.23
C ASN A 421 5.61 8.13 -0.15
N SER A 422 5.01 7.98 1.05
CA SER A 422 3.56 8.14 1.28
C SER A 422 3.06 9.54 0.99
N ASP A 423 3.93 10.52 1.17
CA ASP A 423 3.70 11.94 0.95
C ASP A 423 3.54 12.31 -0.54
N ALA A 424 3.79 11.38 -1.46
CA ALA A 424 3.52 11.54 -2.90
C ALA A 424 2.08 11.19 -3.30
N SER A 425 1.40 10.39 -2.49
CA SER A 425 0.02 9.92 -2.68
C SER A 425 -0.88 10.22 -1.47
N GLY A 426 -0.46 11.06 -0.52
CA GLY A 426 -1.10 11.20 0.80
C GLY A 426 -1.68 12.58 1.15
N TRP A 427 -1.28 13.11 2.31
CA TRP A 427 -1.88 14.27 3.01
C TRP A 427 -2.23 15.46 2.11
N VAL A 428 -1.24 16.13 1.55
CA VAL A 428 -1.37 17.37 0.78
C VAL A 428 -0.31 17.39 -0.34
N PRO A 429 -0.22 16.32 -1.17
CA PRO A 429 0.87 16.12 -2.12
C PRO A 429 0.93 17.28 -3.10
N TRP A 430 2.07 17.93 -3.17
CA TRP A 430 2.29 18.91 -4.23
C TRP A 430 2.49 18.18 -5.57
N THR A 431 1.75 18.56 -6.61
CA THR A 431 1.75 17.84 -7.91
C THR A 431 3.15 17.58 -8.49
N PRO A 432 4.10 18.52 -8.44
CA PRO A 432 5.48 18.25 -8.82
C PRO A 432 6.15 17.09 -8.06
N ARG A 433 5.85 16.90 -6.77
CA ARG A 433 6.38 15.78 -5.99
C ARG A 433 5.81 14.45 -6.47
N THR A 434 4.50 14.37 -6.72
CA THR A 434 3.89 13.16 -7.31
C THR A 434 4.50 12.84 -8.69
N ARG A 435 4.69 13.86 -9.55
CA ARG A 435 5.36 13.69 -10.86
C ARG A 435 6.80 13.22 -10.73
N HIS A 436 7.56 13.78 -9.78
CA HIS A 436 8.92 13.33 -9.46
C HIS A 436 8.93 11.86 -9.07
N ARG A 437 8.05 11.43 -8.15
CA ARG A 437 7.97 10.04 -7.72
C ARG A 437 7.57 9.09 -8.85
N ASN A 438 6.61 9.46 -9.71
CA ASN A 438 6.25 8.64 -10.88
C ASN A 438 7.46 8.41 -11.80
N GLN A 439 8.24 9.46 -12.09
CA GLN A 439 9.44 9.36 -12.91
C GLN A 439 10.53 8.49 -12.26
N VAL A 440 10.70 8.61 -10.94
CA VAL A 440 11.61 7.75 -10.16
C VAL A 440 11.18 6.28 -10.23
N LEU A 441 9.87 5.98 -10.08
CA LEU A 441 9.33 4.63 -10.20
C LEU A 441 9.50 4.06 -11.62
N ASP A 442 9.30 4.89 -12.65
CA ASP A 442 9.55 4.49 -14.05
C ASP A 442 11.04 4.21 -14.32
N THR A 443 11.94 4.95 -13.68
CA THR A 443 13.39 4.72 -13.76
C THR A 443 13.78 3.39 -13.11
N SER A 444 13.23 3.09 -11.93
CA SER A 444 13.39 1.78 -11.28
C SER A 444 12.95 0.63 -12.18
N ARG A 445 11.79 0.79 -12.83
CA ARG A 445 11.26 -0.19 -13.78
C ARG A 445 12.18 -0.37 -14.99
N ALA A 446 12.69 0.71 -15.57
CA ALA A 446 13.57 0.67 -16.74
C ALA A 446 14.88 -0.10 -16.45
N LEU A 447 15.55 0.19 -15.34
CA LEU A 447 16.76 -0.51 -14.92
C LEU A 447 16.50 -1.99 -14.60
N SER A 448 15.36 -2.29 -13.98
CA SER A 448 14.94 -3.67 -13.71
C SER A 448 14.72 -4.45 -15.03
N HIS A 449 14.12 -3.81 -16.03
CA HIS A 449 13.93 -4.43 -17.35
C HIS A 449 15.25 -4.73 -18.05
N GLU A 450 16.30 -3.90 -17.89
CA GLU A 450 17.62 -4.20 -18.44
C GLU A 450 18.19 -5.51 -17.87
N ALA A 451 18.07 -5.75 -16.56
CA ALA A 451 18.52 -7.01 -15.97
C ALA A 451 17.77 -8.22 -16.56
N VAL A 452 16.46 -8.08 -16.77
CA VAL A 452 15.63 -9.11 -17.42
C VAL A 452 16.03 -9.31 -18.89
N GLU A 453 16.37 -8.25 -19.60
CA GLU A 453 16.83 -8.33 -20.99
C GLU A 453 18.20 -9.03 -21.10
N ARG A 454 19.15 -8.68 -20.23
CA ARG A 454 20.44 -9.37 -20.13
C ARG A 454 20.25 -10.86 -19.89
N PHE A 455 19.38 -11.20 -18.94
CA PHE A 455 19.01 -12.59 -18.66
C PHE A 455 18.39 -13.29 -19.87
N ALA A 456 17.41 -12.67 -20.52
CA ALA A 456 16.74 -13.24 -21.69
C ALA A 456 17.73 -13.50 -22.85
N ARG A 457 18.67 -12.58 -23.10
CA ARG A 457 19.73 -12.75 -24.11
C ARG A 457 20.66 -13.91 -23.74
N GLN A 458 21.05 -14.04 -22.47
CA GLN A 458 21.88 -15.16 -22.00
C GLN A 458 21.16 -16.50 -22.12
N VAL A 459 19.88 -16.57 -21.73
CA VAL A 459 19.04 -17.76 -21.92
C VAL A 459 18.93 -18.12 -23.40
N ALA A 460 18.63 -17.15 -24.27
CA ALA A 460 18.48 -17.37 -25.71
C ALA A 460 19.76 -17.92 -26.37
N SER A 461 20.94 -17.54 -25.88
CA SER A 461 22.21 -18.10 -26.35
C SER A 461 22.37 -19.61 -26.07
N ARG A 462 21.65 -20.14 -25.06
CA ARG A 462 21.64 -21.56 -24.70
C ARG A 462 20.57 -22.36 -25.42
N ILE A 463 19.57 -21.70 -26.00
CA ILE A 463 18.46 -22.38 -26.68
C ILE A 463 18.91 -22.96 -28.01
N ARG A 464 18.46 -24.18 -28.31
CA ARG A 464 18.61 -24.79 -29.62
C ARG A 464 17.74 -24.08 -30.65
N LYS A 465 18.34 -23.67 -31.77
CA LYS A 465 17.63 -23.02 -32.87
C LYS A 465 16.43 -23.86 -33.39
N PRO A 466 15.21 -23.29 -33.43
CA PRO A 466 14.02 -23.98 -33.97
C PRO A 466 14.12 -24.30 -35.47
N LYS A 467 13.44 -25.38 -35.90
CA LYS A 467 13.47 -25.91 -37.29
C LYS A 467 12.10 -25.84 -37.98
N PRO A 468 11.31 -24.80 -37.70
CA PRO A 468 11.28 -23.75 -38.72
C PRO A 468 11.91 -22.44 -38.25
N ALA A 469 12.63 -21.80 -39.18
CA ALA A 469 13.18 -20.47 -38.95
C ALA A 469 12.05 -19.43 -38.98
N ALA A 470 12.02 -18.56 -37.98
CA ALA A 470 11.17 -17.37 -37.95
C ALA A 470 11.96 -16.14 -38.42
N ASN A 471 11.29 -15.03 -38.74
CA ASN A 471 11.95 -13.78 -39.12
C ASN A 471 12.66 -13.10 -37.94
N GLY A 472 12.30 -13.47 -36.72
CA GLY A 472 12.92 -13.05 -35.48
C GLY A 472 12.38 -13.88 -34.33
N TYR A 473 12.95 -13.69 -33.15
CA TYR A 473 12.50 -14.39 -31.95
C TYR A 473 12.31 -13.43 -30.80
N ALA A 474 11.37 -13.77 -29.94
CA ALA A 474 11.13 -13.11 -28.68
C ALA A 474 11.07 -14.16 -27.56
N LEU A 475 11.65 -13.85 -26.40
CA LEU A 475 11.64 -14.70 -25.22
C LEU A 475 10.64 -14.13 -24.22
N ALA A 476 9.59 -14.88 -23.94
CA ALA A 476 8.69 -14.60 -22.83
C ALA A 476 9.30 -15.17 -21.54
N VAL A 477 9.57 -14.32 -20.55
CA VAL A 477 10.08 -14.72 -19.25
C VAL A 477 8.92 -14.81 -18.27
N ASN A 478 8.82 -15.91 -17.53
CA ASN A 478 7.76 -16.11 -16.53
C ASN A 478 8.34 -16.19 -15.11
N PRO A 479 8.19 -15.13 -14.29
CA PRO A 479 8.65 -15.10 -12.89
C PRO A 479 7.59 -15.62 -11.89
N ALA A 480 6.64 -16.44 -12.34
CA ALA A 480 5.56 -16.99 -11.52
C ALA A 480 5.23 -18.43 -11.93
N GLN A 481 4.23 -19.02 -11.29
CA GLN A 481 3.78 -20.38 -11.57
C GLN A 481 3.33 -20.56 -13.03
N ALA A 482 3.24 -21.81 -13.46
CA ALA A 482 2.78 -22.17 -14.80
C ALA A 482 1.36 -21.66 -15.01
N ARG A 483 1.16 -20.82 -16.04
CA ARG A 483 -0.14 -20.21 -16.35
C ARG A 483 -0.21 -19.79 -17.81
N THR A 484 -1.43 -19.58 -18.29
CA THR A 484 -1.69 -18.87 -19.55
C THR A 484 -1.60 -17.37 -19.29
N ALA A 485 -0.53 -16.72 -19.73
CA ALA A 485 -0.32 -15.29 -19.58
C ALA A 485 -0.71 -14.53 -20.85
N GLU A 486 -1.28 -13.34 -20.69
CA GLU A 486 -1.36 -12.38 -21.79
C GLU A 486 -0.02 -11.67 -21.92
N ILE A 487 0.56 -11.71 -23.11
CA ILE A 487 1.83 -11.07 -23.43
C ILE A 487 1.60 -9.99 -24.48
N VAL A 488 2.33 -8.89 -24.36
CA VAL A 488 2.31 -7.77 -25.31
C VAL A 488 3.74 -7.48 -25.73
N PHE A 489 3.98 -7.37 -27.02
CA PHE A 489 5.31 -7.08 -27.57
C PHE A 489 5.22 -5.98 -28.63
N GLU A 490 5.97 -4.89 -28.44
CA GLU A 490 6.14 -3.86 -29.47
C GLU A 490 7.04 -4.41 -30.59
N THR A 491 6.64 -4.15 -31.84
CA THR A 491 7.30 -4.71 -33.04
C THR A 491 7.52 -3.62 -34.08
N GLU A 492 8.46 -3.84 -35.00
CA GLU A 492 8.79 -2.91 -36.08
C GLU A 492 7.78 -2.91 -37.24
N GLY A 493 6.83 -3.82 -37.22
CA GLY A 493 5.84 -4.02 -38.28
C GLY A 493 4.71 -4.95 -37.81
N PRO A 494 3.78 -5.32 -38.68
CA PRO A 494 2.72 -6.27 -38.32
C PRO A 494 3.30 -7.69 -38.23
N PHE A 495 3.52 -8.19 -37.01
CA PHE A 495 4.00 -9.53 -36.73
C PHE A 495 3.00 -10.36 -35.91
N THR A 496 2.94 -11.66 -36.19
CA THR A 496 2.24 -12.66 -35.37
C THR A 496 3.24 -13.59 -34.68
N PHE A 497 2.86 -14.14 -33.53
CA PHE A 497 3.66 -15.15 -32.85
C PHE A 497 3.47 -16.54 -33.47
N VAL A 498 4.54 -17.32 -33.51
CA VAL A 498 4.52 -18.76 -33.80
C VAL A 498 5.25 -19.51 -32.67
N ASP A 499 4.85 -20.76 -32.43
CA ASP A 499 5.55 -21.63 -31.49
C ASP A 499 6.85 -22.20 -32.10
N ALA A 500 7.54 -23.05 -31.34
CA ALA A 500 8.82 -23.65 -31.74
C ALA A 500 8.70 -24.59 -32.96
N ASP A 501 7.49 -25.10 -33.24
CA ASP A 501 7.19 -25.94 -34.41
C ASP A 501 6.71 -25.10 -35.61
N GLY A 502 6.67 -23.77 -35.46
CA GLY A 502 6.22 -22.81 -36.47
C GLY A 502 4.70 -22.71 -36.62
N LYS A 503 3.93 -23.30 -35.71
CA LYS A 503 2.48 -23.17 -35.71
C LYS A 503 2.09 -21.78 -35.19
N ARG A 504 1.18 -21.13 -35.89
CA ARG A 504 0.67 -19.80 -35.52
C ARG A 504 -0.04 -19.84 -34.17
N ILE A 505 0.32 -18.89 -33.32
CA ILE A 505 -0.36 -18.58 -32.06
C ILE A 505 -1.39 -17.48 -32.37
N PRO A 506 -2.66 -17.63 -31.97
CA PRO A 506 -3.65 -16.57 -32.11
C PRO A 506 -3.12 -15.25 -31.53
N THR A 507 -2.92 -14.27 -32.40
CA THR A 507 -2.28 -12.99 -32.07
C THR A 507 -3.20 -11.85 -32.51
N ALA A 508 -3.46 -10.91 -31.62
CA ALA A 508 -4.04 -9.62 -31.98
C ALA A 508 -2.91 -8.67 -32.39
N VAL A 509 -2.93 -8.20 -33.64
CA VAL A 509 -1.92 -7.29 -34.18
C VAL A 509 -2.55 -5.94 -34.39
N SER A 510 -2.01 -4.91 -33.73
CA SER A 510 -2.58 -3.56 -33.77
C SER A 510 -1.51 -2.48 -34.00
N LEU A 511 -1.92 -1.38 -34.62
CA LEU A 511 -1.13 -0.16 -34.75
C LEU A 511 -1.76 0.92 -33.87
N ARG A 512 -1.08 1.35 -32.82
CA ARG A 512 -1.54 2.42 -31.92
C ARG A 512 -0.43 3.46 -31.78
N ASP A 513 -0.79 4.74 -31.91
CA ASP A 513 0.16 5.86 -31.79
C ASP A 513 1.44 5.70 -32.63
N GLY A 514 1.30 5.12 -33.82
CA GLY A 514 2.41 4.86 -34.75
C GLY A 514 3.30 3.66 -34.38
N ARG A 515 2.96 2.88 -33.35
CA ARG A 515 3.70 1.67 -32.93
C ARG A 515 2.90 0.40 -33.18
N TRP A 516 3.55 -0.61 -33.73
CA TRP A 516 2.95 -1.94 -33.89
C TRP A 516 3.08 -2.73 -32.59
N SER A 517 2.01 -3.41 -32.21
CA SER A 517 2.01 -4.35 -31.10
C SER A 517 1.39 -5.68 -31.49
N ALA A 518 2.00 -6.75 -31.00
CA ALA A 518 1.49 -8.11 -31.06
C ALA A 518 1.10 -8.54 -29.65
N THR A 519 -0.17 -8.89 -29.45
CA THR A 519 -0.70 -9.42 -28.19
C THR A 519 -1.14 -10.87 -28.39
N ALA A 520 -0.78 -11.76 -27.47
CA ALA A 520 -1.24 -13.15 -27.47
C ALA A 520 -1.44 -13.68 -26.06
N ARG A 521 -2.23 -14.76 -25.94
CA ARG A 521 -2.32 -15.56 -24.71
C ARG A 521 -1.47 -16.81 -24.91
N VAL A 522 -0.49 -17.00 -24.04
CA VAL A 522 0.54 -18.03 -24.17
C VAL A 522 0.68 -18.80 -22.87
N ASP A 523 0.69 -20.12 -22.97
CA ASP A 523 1.03 -20.99 -21.84
C ASP A 523 2.52 -20.88 -21.55
N LEU A 524 2.86 -20.46 -20.32
CA LEU A 524 4.22 -20.29 -19.86
C LEU A 524 4.56 -21.31 -18.78
N PRO A 525 5.78 -21.88 -18.78
CA PRO A 525 6.22 -22.81 -17.76
C PRO A 525 6.44 -22.10 -16.42
N SER A 526 6.38 -22.85 -15.31
CA SER A 526 6.62 -22.29 -13.97
C SER A 526 8.06 -21.79 -13.84
N TYR A 527 8.25 -20.55 -13.37
CA TYR A 527 9.56 -19.91 -13.13
C TYR A 527 10.59 -20.20 -14.21
N GLY A 528 10.27 -19.81 -15.45
CA GLY A 528 10.99 -20.26 -16.64
C GLY A 528 10.84 -19.31 -17.81
N TYR A 529 10.95 -19.87 -19.02
CA TYR A 529 10.82 -19.09 -20.25
C TYR A 529 10.13 -19.88 -21.36
N LYS A 530 9.66 -19.14 -22.35
CA LYS A 530 9.19 -19.68 -23.63
C LYS A 530 9.68 -18.83 -24.80
N LEU A 531 10.28 -19.47 -25.79
CA LEU A 531 10.69 -18.85 -27.04
C LEU A 531 9.51 -18.79 -28.01
N LEU A 532 9.30 -17.61 -28.58
CA LEU A 532 8.26 -17.32 -29.56
C LEU A 532 8.93 -16.85 -30.86
N GLY A 533 8.54 -17.45 -31.98
CA GLY A 533 8.94 -16.94 -33.29
C GLY A 533 8.06 -15.76 -33.70
N LEU A 534 8.64 -14.82 -34.44
CA LEU A 534 7.95 -13.68 -35.05
C LEU A 534 7.86 -13.90 -36.55
N MET A 535 6.64 -13.86 -37.10
CA MET A 535 6.38 -13.97 -38.53
C MET A 535 5.59 -12.76 -39.02
N PRO A 536 5.95 -12.15 -40.15
CA PRO A 536 5.16 -11.08 -40.75
C PRO A 536 3.73 -11.55 -41.01
N THR A 537 2.77 -10.67 -40.78
CA THR A 537 1.37 -10.94 -41.09
C THR A 537 0.73 -9.75 -41.80
N ALA A 538 -0.15 -10.04 -42.75
CA ALA A 538 -1.05 -9.03 -43.31
C ALA A 538 -2.34 -8.90 -42.48
N ASP A 539 -2.59 -9.84 -41.56
CA ASP A 539 -3.78 -9.91 -40.72
C ASP A 539 -3.63 -8.92 -39.56
N VAL A 540 -3.95 -7.65 -39.83
CA VAL A 540 -4.08 -6.62 -38.79
C VAL A 540 -5.48 -6.72 -38.20
N THR A 541 -5.54 -6.93 -36.88
CA THR A 541 -6.81 -7.13 -36.18
C THR A 541 -7.60 -5.83 -36.18
N LYS A 542 -8.70 -5.81 -36.94
CA LYS A 542 -9.73 -4.79 -36.81
C LYS A 542 -10.79 -5.34 -35.88
N GLU A 543 -10.90 -4.73 -34.71
CA GLU A 543 -11.92 -5.06 -33.73
C GLU A 543 -12.96 -3.91 -33.75
N PRO A 544 -13.91 -3.89 -34.70
CA PRO A 544 -14.90 -2.82 -34.77
C PRO A 544 -15.93 -3.01 -33.64
N TRP A 545 -16.33 -1.90 -33.04
CA TRP A 545 -17.52 -1.86 -32.20
C TRP A 545 -18.77 -1.88 -33.06
N THR A 546 -19.72 -2.75 -32.70
CA THR A 546 -21.05 -2.84 -33.34
C THR A 546 -22.13 -2.67 -32.28
N THR A 547 -23.32 -2.23 -32.68
CA THR A 547 -24.46 -2.17 -31.76
C THR A 547 -24.75 -3.54 -31.14
N GLY A 548 -24.94 -3.57 -29.82
CA GLY A 548 -25.29 -4.77 -29.08
C GLY A 548 -25.22 -4.50 -27.57
N ASP A 549 -26.00 -5.25 -26.81
CA ASP A 549 -26.22 -5.06 -25.37
C ASP A 549 -25.85 -6.29 -24.54
N LYS A 550 -25.36 -7.36 -25.19
CA LYS A 550 -25.06 -8.64 -24.55
C LYS A 550 -23.91 -9.38 -25.22
N VAL A 551 -23.09 -10.02 -24.40
CA VAL A 551 -22.00 -10.92 -24.81
C VAL A 551 -21.98 -12.18 -23.95
N ALA A 552 -21.50 -13.29 -24.51
CA ALA A 552 -21.30 -14.55 -23.81
C ALA A 552 -20.05 -15.28 -24.33
N PHE A 553 -19.30 -15.92 -23.44
CA PHE A 553 -18.07 -16.64 -23.76
C PHE A 553 -17.71 -17.64 -22.66
N SER A 554 -17.51 -18.91 -23.01
CA SER A 554 -17.01 -19.96 -22.10
C SER A 554 -17.73 -19.98 -20.74
N GLY A 555 -19.06 -19.98 -20.75
CA GLY A 555 -19.90 -20.01 -19.54
C GLY A 555 -20.01 -18.67 -18.80
N ARG A 556 -19.36 -17.60 -19.28
CA ARG A 556 -19.50 -16.23 -18.76
C ARG A 556 -20.44 -15.41 -19.62
N SER A 557 -21.07 -14.40 -19.03
CA SER A 557 -21.95 -13.47 -19.74
C SER A 557 -21.89 -12.07 -19.15
N ALA A 558 -22.10 -11.06 -20.00
CA ALA A 558 -22.39 -9.70 -19.57
C ALA A 558 -23.54 -9.14 -20.42
N SER A 559 -24.47 -8.42 -19.80
CA SER A 559 -25.59 -7.79 -20.50
C SER A 559 -26.15 -6.58 -19.79
N LEU A 560 -26.63 -5.59 -20.55
CA LEU A 560 -27.47 -4.51 -20.07
C LEU A 560 -28.89 -4.69 -20.62
N ALA A 561 -29.86 -4.95 -19.75
CA ALA A 561 -31.28 -5.06 -20.12
C ALA A 561 -32.14 -4.35 -19.07
N ASP A 562 -33.17 -3.62 -19.50
CA ASP A 562 -34.12 -2.91 -18.62
C ASP A 562 -33.44 -2.02 -17.56
N GLY A 563 -32.35 -1.33 -17.93
CA GLY A 563 -31.57 -0.48 -17.02
C GLY A 563 -30.73 -1.24 -16.00
N ARG A 564 -30.60 -2.57 -16.11
CA ARG A 564 -29.82 -3.42 -15.22
C ARG A 564 -28.63 -4.06 -15.93
N LEU A 565 -27.43 -3.68 -15.53
CA LEU A 565 -26.19 -4.29 -15.98
C LEU A 565 -25.89 -5.53 -15.13
N THR A 566 -25.71 -6.68 -15.77
CA THR A 566 -25.38 -7.95 -15.12
C THR A 566 -24.13 -8.57 -15.72
N VAL A 567 -23.33 -9.20 -14.85
CA VAL A 567 -22.17 -10.03 -15.22
C VAL A 567 -22.26 -11.36 -14.48
N GLY A 568 -21.78 -12.46 -15.07
CA GLY A 568 -21.91 -13.76 -14.44
C GLY A 568 -21.00 -14.85 -15.01
N GLU A 569 -20.81 -15.90 -14.22
CA GLU A 569 -20.18 -17.17 -14.60
C GLU A 569 -21.08 -18.34 -14.17
N GLY A 570 -21.54 -19.14 -15.14
CA GLY A 570 -22.47 -20.24 -14.88
C GLY A 570 -23.80 -19.75 -14.32
N GLN A 571 -24.14 -20.18 -13.10
CA GLN A 571 -25.37 -19.77 -12.40
C GLN A 571 -25.17 -18.53 -11.52
N ASN A 572 -23.92 -18.12 -11.28
CA ASN A 572 -23.62 -16.98 -10.43
C ASN A 572 -23.71 -15.69 -11.25
N GLN A 573 -24.48 -14.73 -10.76
CA GLN A 573 -24.67 -13.43 -11.40
C GLN A 573 -24.50 -12.30 -10.38
N LEU A 574 -23.88 -11.22 -10.82
CA LEU A 574 -23.76 -9.97 -10.09
C LEU A 574 -24.47 -8.85 -10.84
N ALA A 575 -25.11 -7.96 -10.10
CA ALA A 575 -25.52 -6.66 -10.64
C ALA A 575 -24.34 -5.69 -10.54
N VAL A 576 -24.13 -4.90 -11.59
CA VAL A 576 -23.11 -3.86 -11.63
C VAL A 576 -23.79 -2.50 -11.71
N ALA A 577 -23.43 -1.58 -10.82
CA ALA A 577 -24.04 -0.26 -10.75
C ALA A 577 -23.00 0.80 -10.32
N LEU A 578 -23.35 2.07 -10.48
CA LEU A 578 -22.62 3.16 -9.86
C LEU A 578 -23.44 3.69 -8.68
N ALA A 579 -22.81 3.81 -7.50
CA ALA A 579 -23.48 4.31 -6.32
C ALA A 579 -23.83 5.81 -6.48
N PRO A 580 -24.89 6.31 -5.82
CA PRO A 580 -25.17 7.74 -5.76
C PRO A 580 -24.00 8.52 -5.14
N PHE A 581 -23.71 9.70 -5.67
CA PHE A 581 -22.61 10.54 -5.22
C PHE A 581 -22.98 12.03 -5.21
N LYS A 582 -22.24 12.83 -4.46
CA LYS A 582 -22.38 14.29 -4.46
C LYS A 582 -21.48 14.91 -5.53
N LEU A 583 -22.01 15.87 -6.26
CA LEU A 583 -21.26 16.64 -7.24
C LEU A 583 -21.32 18.12 -6.87
N SER A 584 -20.16 18.78 -6.86
CA SER A 584 -20.06 20.22 -6.60
C SER A 584 -19.06 20.91 -7.52
N ASP A 585 -19.27 22.20 -7.72
CA ASP A 585 -18.40 23.07 -8.51
C ASP A 585 -17.32 23.70 -7.61
N PRO A 586 -16.03 23.55 -7.93
CA PRO A 586 -14.95 24.22 -7.19
C PRO A 586 -15.12 25.74 -7.07
N SER A 587 -15.72 26.39 -8.07
CA SER A 587 -16.00 27.83 -8.09
C SER A 587 -17.19 28.24 -7.22
N ARG A 588 -18.01 27.26 -6.79
CA ARG A 588 -19.25 27.45 -6.04
C ARG A 588 -20.32 28.26 -6.78
N VAL A 589 -20.21 28.39 -8.11
CA VAL A 589 -21.23 29.04 -8.94
C VAL A 589 -22.45 28.14 -9.10
N ALA A 590 -22.26 26.83 -9.29
CA ALA A 590 -23.35 25.86 -9.30
C ALA A 590 -23.63 25.28 -7.91
N GLU A 591 -24.90 24.95 -7.64
CA GLU A 591 -25.31 24.26 -6.42
C GLU A 591 -24.73 22.85 -6.35
N THR A 592 -24.56 22.34 -5.13
CA THR A 592 -24.17 20.95 -4.91
C THR A 592 -25.37 20.05 -5.13
N GLU A 593 -25.25 19.06 -6.00
CA GLU A 593 -26.31 18.09 -6.31
C GLU A 593 -25.96 16.69 -5.82
N THR A 594 -26.99 15.86 -5.63
CA THR A 594 -26.83 14.41 -5.44
C THR A 594 -27.20 13.72 -6.74
N VAL A 595 -26.21 13.12 -7.38
CA VAL A 595 -26.36 12.39 -8.64
C VAL A 595 -26.69 10.93 -8.31
N THR A 596 -27.76 10.42 -8.93
CA THR A 596 -28.13 9.00 -8.89
C THR A 596 -27.93 8.42 -10.28
N PRO A 597 -26.81 7.74 -10.54
CA PRO A 597 -26.54 7.12 -11.83
C PRO A 597 -27.65 6.14 -12.26
N ASP A 598 -27.94 6.12 -13.56
CA ASP A 598 -28.92 5.21 -14.16
C ASP A 598 -28.43 4.71 -15.52
N TRP A 599 -28.48 3.40 -15.73
CA TRP A 599 -28.09 2.78 -16.99
C TRP A 599 -29.15 2.88 -18.10
N THR A 600 -30.40 3.30 -17.81
CA THR A 600 -31.45 3.40 -18.84
C THR A 600 -31.09 4.33 -20.01
N ARG A 601 -30.21 5.30 -19.78
CA ARG A 601 -29.70 6.25 -20.78
C ARG A 601 -28.37 5.84 -21.40
N ALA A 602 -27.81 4.69 -21.03
CA ALA A 602 -26.52 4.25 -21.52
C ALA A 602 -26.60 3.75 -22.97
N THR A 603 -25.56 4.05 -23.74
CA THR A 603 -25.35 3.45 -25.06
C THR A 603 -24.49 2.21 -24.92
N THR A 604 -24.83 1.15 -25.65
CA THR A 604 -24.09 -0.12 -25.61
C THR A 604 -23.54 -0.50 -26.97
N ARG A 605 -22.33 -1.08 -26.95
CA ARG A 605 -21.69 -1.66 -28.12
C ARG A 605 -21.01 -2.96 -27.73
N VAL A 606 -20.90 -3.88 -28.68
CA VAL A 606 -20.17 -5.14 -28.52
C VAL A 606 -19.07 -5.25 -29.55
N ARG A 607 -18.07 -6.05 -29.24
CA ARG A 607 -16.95 -6.32 -30.13
C ARG A 607 -16.40 -7.71 -29.91
N GLN A 608 -16.02 -8.38 -30.99
CA GLN A 608 -15.29 -9.65 -30.92
C GLN A 608 -13.79 -9.36 -30.98
N THR A 609 -13.06 -9.78 -29.95
CA THR A 609 -11.58 -9.73 -29.92
C THR A 609 -11.01 -11.12 -30.12
N ALA A 610 -9.70 -11.21 -30.33
CA ALA A 610 -9.01 -12.51 -30.40
C ALA A 610 -9.08 -13.30 -29.07
N PHE A 611 -9.39 -12.64 -27.95
CA PHE A 611 -9.36 -13.25 -26.60
C PHE A 611 -10.75 -13.47 -25.99
N GLY A 612 -11.80 -13.07 -26.71
CA GLY A 612 -13.20 -13.13 -26.27
C GLY A 612 -13.97 -11.85 -26.60
N PRO A 613 -15.29 -11.84 -26.39
CA PRO A 613 -16.10 -10.67 -26.66
C PRO A 613 -15.99 -9.62 -25.55
N ASP A 614 -16.16 -8.36 -25.94
CA ASP A 614 -16.27 -7.21 -25.05
C ASP A 614 -17.66 -6.59 -25.17
N LEU A 615 -18.22 -6.14 -24.04
CA LEU A 615 -19.39 -5.26 -23.96
C LEU A 615 -18.94 -3.89 -23.43
N GLU A 616 -19.25 -2.84 -24.17
CA GLU A 616 -19.05 -1.46 -23.77
C GLU A 616 -20.38 -0.82 -23.36
N ILE A 617 -20.34 -0.05 -22.27
CA ILE A 617 -21.42 0.76 -21.75
C ILE A 617 -20.89 2.19 -21.61
N PHE A 618 -21.52 3.15 -22.28
CA PHE A 618 -21.13 4.57 -22.23
C PHE A 618 -22.32 5.44 -21.81
N THR A 619 -22.13 6.31 -20.82
CA THR A 619 -23.21 7.20 -20.36
C THR A 619 -22.69 8.49 -19.73
N GLU A 620 -23.50 9.54 -19.80
CA GLU A 620 -23.34 10.75 -19.00
C GLU A 620 -23.90 10.52 -17.60
N LEU A 621 -23.09 10.69 -16.56
CA LEU A 621 -23.55 10.57 -15.17
C LEU A 621 -24.19 11.87 -14.69
N ALA A 622 -23.57 12.99 -15.03
CA ALA A 622 -23.99 14.34 -14.70
C ALA A 622 -23.28 15.33 -15.64
N TRP A 623 -23.66 16.61 -15.60
CA TRP A 623 -23.05 17.62 -16.46
C TRP A 623 -21.51 17.67 -16.31
N ALA A 624 -20.83 17.37 -17.41
CA ALA A 624 -19.36 17.24 -17.53
C ALA A 624 -18.71 16.02 -16.84
N VAL A 625 -19.50 15.02 -16.43
CA VAL A 625 -19.00 13.76 -15.87
C VAL A 625 -19.56 12.57 -16.66
N TRP A 626 -18.69 11.82 -17.29
CA TRP A 626 -19.02 10.65 -18.11
C TRP A 626 -18.38 9.40 -17.56
N THR A 627 -18.96 8.25 -17.89
CA THR A 627 -18.35 6.96 -17.63
C THR A 627 -18.43 6.06 -18.85
N ARG A 628 -17.33 5.36 -19.08
CA ARG A 628 -17.21 4.27 -20.04
C ARG A 628 -16.80 3.00 -19.30
N LEU A 629 -17.64 1.98 -19.33
CA LEU A 629 -17.32 0.65 -18.80
C LEU A 629 -17.10 -0.30 -19.97
N VAL A 630 -15.98 -1.03 -19.98
CA VAL A 630 -15.72 -2.13 -20.91
C VAL A 630 -15.58 -3.41 -20.12
N ILE A 631 -16.45 -4.37 -20.40
CA ILE A 631 -16.51 -5.69 -19.77
C ILE A 631 -16.06 -6.73 -20.79
N GLY A 632 -14.84 -7.22 -20.62
CA GLY A 632 -14.24 -8.25 -21.46
C GLY A 632 -14.43 -9.63 -20.86
N LEU A 633 -15.07 -10.54 -21.59
CA LEU A 633 -15.15 -11.94 -21.18
C LEU A 633 -13.88 -12.65 -21.62
N ARG A 634 -13.15 -13.22 -20.66
CA ARG A 634 -11.92 -13.99 -20.88
C ARG A 634 -12.10 -15.40 -20.35
N GLU A 635 -11.16 -16.27 -20.67
CA GLU A 635 -11.10 -17.57 -20.04
C GLU A 635 -10.66 -17.40 -18.57
N GLY A 636 -11.30 -18.10 -17.64
CA GLY A 636 -10.98 -18.02 -16.22
C GLY A 636 -11.54 -16.77 -15.49
N ARG A 637 -11.77 -15.64 -16.17
CA ARG A 637 -12.11 -14.36 -15.52
C ARG A 637 -12.97 -13.41 -16.36
N ILE A 638 -13.47 -12.34 -15.75
CA ILE A 638 -14.10 -11.21 -16.44
C ILE A 638 -13.26 -9.95 -16.17
N ASP A 639 -12.74 -9.33 -17.22
CA ASP A 639 -11.97 -8.10 -17.08
C ASP A 639 -12.91 -6.89 -17.19
N VAL A 640 -12.76 -5.91 -16.30
CA VAL A 640 -13.59 -4.70 -16.23
C VAL A 640 -12.68 -3.49 -16.28
N THR A 641 -12.82 -2.67 -17.31
CA THR A 641 -12.16 -1.35 -17.41
C THR A 641 -13.21 -0.27 -17.21
N ALA A 642 -13.00 0.59 -16.21
CA ALA A 642 -13.84 1.74 -15.94
C ALA A 642 -13.06 3.02 -16.21
N GLU A 643 -13.49 3.78 -17.22
CA GLU A 643 -12.96 5.10 -17.52
C GLU A 643 -13.95 6.16 -17.03
N VAL A 644 -13.45 7.12 -16.25
CA VAL A 644 -14.20 8.29 -15.79
C VAL A 644 -13.65 9.50 -16.50
N HIS A 645 -14.50 10.19 -17.27
CA HIS A 645 -14.11 11.41 -17.97
C HIS A 645 -14.78 12.61 -17.31
N VAL A 646 -13.97 13.60 -16.97
CA VAL A 646 -14.40 14.83 -16.32
C VAL A 646 -13.93 16.02 -17.16
N ASP A 647 -14.83 16.56 -17.98
CA ASP A 647 -14.50 17.57 -19.01
C ASP A 647 -14.27 18.96 -18.43
N MET A 648 -14.68 19.18 -17.18
CA MET A 648 -14.51 20.43 -16.44
C MET A 648 -14.15 20.13 -14.98
N PRO A 649 -13.43 21.01 -14.27
CA PRO A 649 -13.10 20.76 -12.87
C PRO A 649 -14.35 20.49 -12.02
N ARG A 650 -14.45 19.30 -11.43
CA ARG A 650 -15.57 18.88 -10.57
C ARG A 650 -15.09 18.31 -9.25
N ARG A 651 -15.84 18.57 -8.19
CA ARG A 651 -15.64 17.90 -6.91
C ARG A 651 -16.66 16.78 -6.74
N ILE A 652 -16.17 15.55 -6.59
CA ILE A 652 -17.00 14.34 -6.43
C ILE A 652 -16.87 13.82 -5.00
N GLY A 653 -17.98 13.67 -4.29
CA GLY A 653 -18.03 13.14 -2.92
C GLY A 653 -18.28 14.17 -1.83
N ASN A 654 -18.08 13.75 -0.58
CA ASN A 654 -18.40 14.55 0.62
C ASN A 654 -17.32 15.59 1.01
N LEU A 655 -16.18 15.61 0.32
CA LEU A 655 -14.98 16.37 0.68
C LEU A 655 -14.39 15.93 2.03
N GLY A 656 -13.33 16.59 2.48
CA GLY A 656 -12.61 16.19 3.68
C GLY A 656 -11.91 14.84 3.48
N PHE A 657 -11.87 14.00 4.49
CA PHE A 657 -11.24 12.68 4.39
C PHE A 657 -12.25 11.54 4.14
N ASP A 658 -13.52 11.87 3.86
CA ASP A 658 -14.56 10.87 3.63
C ASP A 658 -14.35 10.18 2.27
N PRO A 659 -14.08 8.85 2.24
CA PRO A 659 -13.84 8.10 1.01
C PRO A 659 -15.05 8.00 0.08
N ARG A 660 -16.24 8.46 0.49
CA ARG A 660 -17.43 8.47 -0.36
C ARG A 660 -17.24 9.42 -1.55
N GLY A 661 -16.97 8.82 -2.71
CA GLY A 661 -16.90 9.46 -4.02
C GLY A 661 -17.69 8.66 -5.06
N LEU A 662 -17.12 8.48 -6.25
CA LEU A 662 -17.69 7.64 -7.30
C LEU A 662 -17.33 6.16 -7.02
N LEU A 663 -18.33 5.31 -6.85
CA LEU A 663 -18.13 3.89 -6.51
C LEU A 663 -18.77 2.98 -7.56
N LEU A 664 -18.00 2.02 -8.08
CA LEU A 664 -18.48 0.95 -8.96
C LEU A 664 -18.86 -0.27 -8.11
N GLU A 665 -20.17 -0.49 -7.95
CA GLU A 665 -20.73 -1.54 -7.11
C GLU A 665 -20.85 -2.86 -7.87
N PHE A 666 -20.32 -3.93 -7.26
CA PHE A 666 -20.56 -5.32 -7.62
C PHE A 666 -21.43 -5.94 -6.54
N LYS A 667 -22.67 -6.28 -6.89
CA LYS A 667 -23.66 -6.80 -5.95
C LYS A 667 -24.02 -8.24 -6.25
N GLY A 668 -23.66 -9.13 -5.33
CA GLY A 668 -24.05 -10.53 -5.30
C GLY A 668 -24.84 -10.87 -4.04
N ASP A 669 -24.66 -12.10 -3.56
CA ASP A 669 -25.29 -12.57 -2.33
C ASP A 669 -24.57 -12.07 -1.08
N ALA A 670 -25.32 -11.95 0.02
CA ALA A 670 -24.76 -11.61 1.32
C ALA A 670 -23.75 -12.67 1.78
N GLY A 671 -22.68 -12.25 2.44
CA GLY A 671 -21.58 -13.12 2.81
C GLY A 671 -20.59 -12.46 3.75
N ARG A 672 -19.46 -13.12 3.96
CA ARG A 672 -18.32 -12.58 4.70
C ARG A 672 -17.37 -11.88 3.74
N VAL A 673 -16.76 -10.80 4.18
CA VAL A 673 -15.81 -10.04 3.36
C VAL A 673 -14.39 -10.43 3.73
N PHE A 674 -13.56 -10.69 2.72
CA PHE A 674 -12.14 -10.96 2.87
C PHE A 674 -11.34 -9.99 2.00
N TYR A 675 -10.13 -9.65 2.39
CA TYR A 675 -9.27 -8.76 1.62
C TYR A 675 -7.79 -8.97 1.88
N ASP A 676 -6.99 -8.53 0.90
CA ASP A 676 -5.54 -8.66 0.90
C ASP A 676 -4.87 -7.51 1.66
N VAL A 677 -4.02 -7.87 2.62
CA VAL A 677 -3.07 -7.02 3.33
C VAL A 677 -1.66 -7.58 3.10
N PRO A 678 -0.57 -6.81 3.36
CA PRO A 678 0.77 -7.37 3.18
C PRO A 678 0.92 -8.70 3.93
N TYR A 679 1.36 -9.75 3.22
CA TYR A 679 1.56 -11.13 3.71
C TYR A 679 0.31 -11.93 4.15
N ALA A 680 -0.92 -11.44 3.96
CA ALA A 680 -2.11 -12.19 4.40
C ALA A 680 -3.42 -11.78 3.72
N THR A 681 -4.32 -12.74 3.53
CA THR A 681 -5.74 -12.49 3.29
C THR A 681 -6.50 -12.62 4.61
N ILE A 682 -7.21 -11.57 5.02
CA ILE A 682 -7.92 -11.52 6.32
C ILE A 682 -9.42 -11.30 6.15
N GLU A 683 -10.21 -11.79 7.11
CA GLU A 683 -11.65 -11.50 7.20
C GLU A 683 -11.89 -10.08 7.71
N HIS A 684 -12.88 -9.37 7.17
CA HIS A 684 -13.34 -8.09 7.70
C HIS A 684 -14.39 -8.32 8.79
N ILE A 685 -14.10 -7.85 10.01
CA ILE A 685 -14.96 -8.13 11.17
C ILE A 685 -16.20 -7.26 11.28
N ASN A 686 -16.25 -6.11 10.60
CA ASN A 686 -17.40 -5.20 10.73
C ASN A 686 -18.54 -5.63 9.80
N PRO A 687 -19.71 -6.03 10.34
CA PRO A 687 -20.83 -6.45 9.52
C PRO A 687 -21.63 -5.27 8.92
N GLU A 688 -21.35 -4.03 9.35
CA GLU A 688 -21.97 -2.81 8.85
C GLU A 688 -21.22 -2.22 7.63
N PRO A 689 -21.90 -1.43 6.78
CA PRO A 689 -21.26 -0.76 5.67
C PRO A 689 -20.04 0.06 6.12
N SER A 690 -18.90 -0.19 5.47
CA SER A 690 -17.61 0.40 5.86
C SER A 690 -16.66 0.43 4.67
N PHE A 691 -15.51 1.08 4.83
CA PHE A 691 -14.47 1.12 3.82
C PHE A 691 -13.22 0.36 4.27
N ILE A 692 -12.56 -0.28 3.32
CA ILE A 692 -11.29 -1.00 3.49
C ILE A 692 -10.31 -0.58 2.39
N ALA A 693 -9.02 -0.45 2.72
CA ALA A 693 -7.96 -0.43 1.71
C ALA A 693 -7.49 -1.85 1.44
N VAL A 694 -7.27 -2.17 0.17
CA VAL A 694 -6.76 -3.48 -0.22
C VAL A 694 -5.50 -3.32 -1.06
N GLN A 695 -4.56 -4.24 -0.90
CA GLN A 695 -3.38 -4.28 -1.76
C GLN A 695 -3.75 -4.76 -3.16
N ARG A 696 -4.42 -5.90 -3.27
CA ARG A 696 -4.71 -6.56 -4.56
C ARG A 696 -6.18 -6.81 -4.80
N PHE A 697 -6.93 -7.27 -3.80
CA PHE A 697 -8.32 -7.67 -4.01
C PHE A 697 -9.17 -7.57 -2.74
N ALA A 698 -10.49 -7.52 -2.95
CA ALA A 698 -11.52 -7.80 -1.96
C ALA A 698 -12.42 -8.95 -2.48
N ALA A 699 -12.93 -9.78 -1.57
CA ALA A 699 -13.78 -10.92 -1.87
C ALA A 699 -15.00 -10.99 -0.96
N MET A 700 -16.11 -11.47 -1.53
CA MET A 700 -17.37 -11.77 -0.84
C MET A 700 -17.55 -13.30 -0.84
N ASP A 701 -17.46 -13.90 0.33
CA ASP A 701 -17.68 -15.33 0.55
C ASP A 701 -19.13 -15.57 0.98
N SER A 702 -19.96 -15.92 -0.01
CA SER A 702 -21.36 -16.36 0.15
C SER A 702 -21.50 -17.88 -0.03
N GLY A 703 -20.39 -18.63 0.05
CA GLY A 703 -20.36 -20.06 -0.23
C GLY A 703 -20.28 -20.35 -1.73
N ALA A 704 -21.36 -20.84 -2.34
CA ALA A 704 -21.38 -21.28 -3.74
C ALA A 704 -21.38 -20.13 -4.76
N ALA A 705 -21.82 -18.94 -4.35
CA ALA A 705 -21.90 -17.73 -5.18
C ALA A 705 -20.79 -16.71 -4.88
N SER A 706 -19.68 -17.17 -4.31
CA SER A 706 -18.56 -16.29 -3.91
C SER A 706 -17.93 -15.60 -5.12
N PHE A 707 -17.50 -14.36 -4.91
CA PHE A 707 -16.80 -13.59 -5.93
C PHE A 707 -15.71 -12.68 -5.34
N ALA A 708 -14.73 -12.30 -6.16
CA ALA A 708 -13.66 -11.40 -5.80
C ALA A 708 -13.40 -10.36 -6.90
N VAL A 709 -13.05 -9.14 -6.49
CA VAL A 709 -12.67 -8.04 -7.35
C VAL A 709 -11.20 -7.75 -7.14
N VAL A 710 -10.38 -8.01 -8.16
CA VAL A 710 -8.93 -7.79 -8.15
C VAL A 710 -8.65 -6.43 -8.81
N ALA A 711 -7.97 -5.53 -8.10
CA ALA A 711 -7.48 -4.27 -8.64
C ALA A 711 -6.15 -4.51 -9.38
N LEU A 712 -6.18 -4.35 -10.71
CA LEU A 712 -5.03 -4.57 -11.59
C LEU A 712 -4.13 -3.32 -11.69
N GLY A 713 -4.71 -2.14 -11.46
CA GLY A 713 -4.02 -0.85 -11.61
C GLY A 713 -3.34 -0.33 -10.35
N GLY A 714 -3.39 -1.02 -9.21
CA GLY A 714 -2.85 -0.47 -7.97
C GLY A 714 -3.64 -0.85 -6.73
N ASN A 715 -3.24 -0.26 -5.61
CA ASN A 715 -3.98 -0.37 -4.36
C ASN A 715 -5.20 0.56 -4.43
N GLN A 716 -6.32 0.12 -3.85
CA GLN A 716 -7.60 0.80 -4.03
C GLN A 716 -8.47 0.69 -2.79
N SER A 717 -9.26 1.73 -2.53
CA SER A 717 -10.28 1.69 -1.50
C SER A 717 -11.54 0.98 -1.98
N PHE A 718 -12.14 0.15 -1.13
CA PHE A 718 -13.41 -0.51 -1.37
C PHE A 718 -14.42 -0.12 -0.29
N HIS A 719 -15.64 0.22 -0.71
CA HIS A 719 -16.79 0.20 0.17
C HIS A 719 -17.39 -1.19 0.20
N VAL A 720 -17.64 -1.73 1.38
CA VAL A 720 -18.11 -3.10 1.57
C VAL A 720 -19.37 -3.12 2.42
N SER A 721 -20.33 -3.95 2.04
CA SER A 721 -21.58 -4.18 2.78
C SER A 721 -21.86 -5.69 2.82
N PRO A 722 -21.35 -6.40 3.85
CA PRO A 722 -21.46 -7.87 3.94
C PRO A 722 -22.91 -8.36 3.88
N LYS A 723 -23.81 -7.72 4.63
CA LYS A 723 -25.24 -8.05 4.70
C LYS A 723 -26.00 -7.81 3.39
N GLN A 724 -25.50 -6.93 2.53
CA GLN A 724 -26.15 -6.59 1.27
C GLN A 724 -25.48 -7.25 0.05
N GLY A 725 -24.38 -7.98 0.26
CA GLY A 725 -23.63 -8.63 -0.82
C GLY A 725 -22.88 -7.65 -1.72
N VAL A 726 -22.50 -6.47 -1.22
CA VAL A 726 -21.87 -5.41 -2.04
C VAL A 726 -20.37 -5.32 -1.77
N LEU A 727 -19.57 -5.39 -2.84
CA LEU A 727 -18.21 -4.87 -2.91
C LEU A 727 -18.19 -3.74 -3.94
N ALA A 728 -17.79 -2.54 -3.54
CA ALA A 728 -17.78 -1.39 -4.42
C ALA A 728 -16.39 -0.76 -4.50
N ALA A 729 -15.77 -0.78 -5.68
CA ALA A 729 -14.45 -0.21 -5.90
C ALA A 729 -14.55 1.32 -6.03
N SER A 730 -13.67 2.05 -5.33
CA SER A 730 -13.61 3.52 -5.46
C SER A 730 -12.97 3.92 -6.78
N LEU A 731 -13.72 4.62 -7.63
CA LEU A 731 -13.20 5.24 -8.86
C LEU A 731 -12.67 6.67 -8.60
N GLY A 732 -12.69 7.12 -7.35
CA GLY A 732 -12.15 8.41 -6.95
C GLY A 732 -13.10 9.26 -6.11
N ALA A 733 -12.51 10.01 -5.18
CA ALA A 733 -13.18 11.03 -4.38
C ALA A 733 -12.34 12.31 -4.32
N SER A 734 -13.00 13.46 -4.26
CA SER A 734 -12.40 14.78 -4.01
C SER A 734 -12.05 14.97 -2.54
N LEU A 735 -11.10 14.17 -2.06
CA LEU A 735 -10.60 14.24 -0.70
C LEU A 735 -9.82 15.54 -0.45
N ARG A 736 -9.64 15.85 0.83
CA ARG A 736 -8.71 16.88 1.30
C ARG A 736 -7.33 16.47 0.86
N GLY A 737 -6.88 17.10 -0.22
CA GLY A 737 -5.61 16.82 -0.86
C GLY A 737 -4.80 18.09 -1.05
N ARG A 738 -4.46 18.44 -2.29
CA ARG A 738 -3.50 19.48 -2.66
C ARG A 738 -3.75 20.82 -1.99
N CYS A 739 -2.65 21.53 -1.75
CA CYS A 739 -2.70 22.90 -1.29
C CYS A 739 -3.33 23.81 -2.37
N ASP A 740 -4.35 24.58 -2.00
CA ASP A 740 -4.91 25.66 -2.83
C ASP A 740 -4.02 26.91 -2.85
N THR A 741 -3.14 27.06 -1.84
CA THR A 741 -2.20 28.18 -1.70
C THR A 741 -0.81 27.67 -1.37
N ARG A 742 0.23 28.46 -1.65
CA ARG A 742 1.61 28.05 -1.32
C ARG A 742 1.72 27.75 0.19
N PRO A 743 2.12 26.54 0.59
CA PRO A 743 2.29 26.20 2.00
C PRO A 743 3.40 27.05 2.61
N GLN A 744 3.25 27.40 3.90
CA GLN A 744 4.24 28.19 4.62
C GLN A 744 4.67 27.46 5.89
N CYS A 745 5.97 27.34 6.10
CA CYS A 745 6.56 26.99 7.39
C CYS A 745 7.23 28.24 7.98
N THR A 746 6.71 28.76 9.08
CA THR A 746 7.24 29.94 9.78
C THR A 746 7.81 29.53 11.13
N ILE A 747 9.08 29.84 11.37
CA ILE A 747 9.72 29.66 12.67
C ILE A 747 9.38 30.87 13.55
N ARG A 748 8.81 30.62 14.72
CA ARG A 748 8.47 31.63 15.73
C ARG A 748 9.73 32.08 16.49
N PRO A 749 9.69 33.21 17.21
CA PRO A 749 10.83 33.68 18.02
C PRO A 749 11.31 32.68 19.08
N ASP A 750 10.45 31.77 19.52
CA ASP A 750 10.78 30.70 20.47
C ASP A 750 11.40 29.44 19.81
N GLY A 751 11.66 29.49 18.50
CA GLY A 751 12.31 28.42 17.73
C GLY A 751 11.38 27.31 17.23
N TYR A 752 10.11 27.31 17.62
CA TYR A 752 9.12 26.33 17.16
C TYR A 752 8.47 26.78 15.85
N ALA A 753 7.95 25.85 15.06
CA ALA A 753 7.34 26.17 13.77
C ALA A 753 5.80 26.19 13.78
N VAL A 754 5.25 26.93 12.82
CA VAL A 754 3.84 26.89 12.46
C VAL A 754 3.73 26.59 10.97
N HIS A 755 3.00 25.54 10.65
CA HIS A 755 2.65 25.17 9.28
C HIS A 755 1.30 25.77 8.92
N LYS A 756 1.25 26.47 7.78
CA LYS A 756 0.01 27.00 7.21
C LYS A 756 -0.22 26.37 5.85
N THR A 757 -1.34 25.67 5.72
CA THR A 757 -1.79 25.00 4.51
C THR A 757 -3.30 25.18 4.37
N THR A 758 -3.78 25.40 3.15
CA THR A 758 -5.22 25.44 2.84
C THR A 758 -5.50 24.42 1.75
N ALA A 759 -6.53 23.59 1.91
CA ALA A 759 -6.96 22.62 0.90
C ALA A 759 -8.49 22.53 0.90
N GLY A 760 -9.10 22.77 -0.26
CA GLY A 760 -10.55 22.84 -0.45
C GLY A 760 -11.18 21.56 -1.01
N GLY A 761 -10.39 20.51 -1.19
CA GLY A 761 -10.77 19.26 -1.85
C GLY A 761 -10.38 19.25 -3.32
N ASP A 762 -9.66 18.21 -3.74
CA ASP A 762 -9.07 18.12 -5.07
C ASP A 762 -10.14 17.95 -6.14
N PRO A 763 -10.24 18.87 -7.12
CA PRO A 763 -11.13 18.67 -8.25
C PRO A 763 -10.57 17.57 -9.15
N LEU A 764 -11.48 16.75 -9.67
CA LEU A 764 -11.19 15.84 -10.77
C LEU A 764 -11.26 16.61 -12.09
N LEU A 765 -10.35 16.28 -13.01
CA LEU A 765 -10.27 16.84 -14.35
C LEU A 765 -9.51 15.89 -15.28
N GLY A 766 -10.06 15.61 -16.46
CA GLY A 766 -9.44 14.74 -17.45
C GLY A 766 -10.03 13.33 -17.43
N SER A 767 -9.21 12.32 -17.75
CA SER A 767 -9.64 10.93 -17.83
C SER A 767 -8.87 10.06 -16.84
N TYR A 768 -9.59 9.21 -16.12
CA TYR A 768 -9.05 8.27 -15.15
C TYR A 768 -9.48 6.86 -15.53
N GLU A 769 -8.54 5.94 -15.66
CA GLU A 769 -8.80 4.54 -16.01
C GLU A 769 -8.56 3.65 -14.79
N HIS A 770 -9.53 2.79 -14.48
CA HIS A 770 -9.44 1.79 -13.43
C HIS A 770 -9.66 0.40 -14.04
N ARG A 771 -8.74 -0.53 -13.75
CA ARG A 771 -8.76 -1.88 -14.30
C ARG A 771 -8.95 -2.91 -13.20
N PHE A 772 -9.94 -3.78 -13.40
CA PHE A 772 -10.30 -4.84 -12.48
C PHE A 772 -10.40 -6.18 -13.18
N SER A 773 -10.21 -7.25 -12.41
CA SER A 773 -10.64 -8.59 -12.81
C SER A 773 -11.61 -9.16 -11.78
N LEU A 774 -12.73 -9.67 -12.27
CA LEU A 774 -13.76 -10.31 -11.48
C LEU A 774 -13.60 -11.84 -11.57
N LEU A 775 -13.53 -12.47 -10.40
CA LEU A 775 -13.34 -13.90 -10.23
C LEU A 775 -14.51 -14.49 -9.44
N PHE A 776 -15.20 -15.52 -9.95
CA PHE A 776 -16.23 -16.25 -9.19
C PHE A 776 -15.61 -17.41 -8.43
N ARG A 777 -14.79 -17.09 -7.43
CA ARG A 777 -13.99 -18.03 -6.65
C ARG A 777 -14.09 -17.70 -5.16
N ARG A 778 -13.73 -18.67 -4.32
CA ARG A 778 -13.58 -18.45 -2.88
C ARG A 778 -12.35 -17.59 -2.58
N PRO A 779 -12.28 -16.92 -1.42
CA PRO A 779 -11.19 -16.00 -1.09
C PRO A 779 -9.77 -16.59 -1.25
N ALA A 780 -9.53 -17.83 -0.81
CA ALA A 780 -8.22 -18.47 -0.91
C ALA A 780 -7.75 -18.65 -2.37
N GLU A 781 -8.64 -19.13 -3.25
CA GLU A 781 -8.37 -19.27 -4.68
C GLU A 781 -8.20 -17.90 -5.36
N ALA A 782 -9.01 -16.91 -4.96
CA ALA A 782 -8.90 -15.55 -5.46
C ALA A 782 -7.56 -14.90 -5.07
N ALA A 783 -7.02 -15.19 -3.88
CA ALA A 783 -5.73 -14.67 -3.43
C ALA A 783 -4.57 -15.14 -4.33
N VAL A 784 -4.55 -16.41 -4.69
CA VAL A 784 -3.56 -16.98 -5.61
C VAL A 784 -3.67 -16.34 -6.99
N LEU A 785 -4.88 -16.30 -7.56
CA LEU A 785 -5.13 -15.72 -8.88
C LEU A 785 -4.85 -14.22 -8.94
N ALA A 786 -5.15 -13.45 -7.88
CA ALA A 786 -4.89 -12.02 -7.82
C ALA A 786 -3.39 -11.71 -7.97
N HIS A 787 -2.52 -12.55 -7.40
CA HIS A 787 -1.08 -12.43 -7.56
C HIS A 787 -0.62 -12.74 -9.00
N GLU A 788 -1.15 -13.81 -9.59
CA GLU A 788 -0.84 -14.19 -10.98
C GLU A 788 -1.26 -13.12 -11.98
N LEU A 789 -2.44 -12.51 -11.78
CA LEU A 789 -3.00 -11.46 -12.63
C LEU A 789 -2.20 -10.16 -12.57
N ARG A 790 -1.49 -9.90 -11.47
CA ARG A 790 -0.62 -8.73 -11.30
C ARG A 790 0.85 -9.00 -11.59
N THR A 791 1.20 -10.25 -11.94
CA THR A 791 2.57 -10.61 -12.32
C THR A 791 2.73 -10.53 -13.84
N ALA A 792 3.51 -9.57 -14.31
CA ALA A 792 3.84 -9.45 -15.72
C ALA A 792 4.70 -10.63 -16.21
N SER A 793 4.64 -10.90 -17.51
CA SER A 793 5.54 -11.84 -18.19
C SER A 793 6.26 -11.06 -19.30
N PRO A 794 7.42 -10.44 -19.00
CA PRO A 794 8.10 -9.58 -19.97
C PRO A 794 8.54 -10.39 -21.19
N VAL A 795 8.39 -9.77 -22.36
CA VAL A 795 8.79 -10.34 -23.65
C VAL A 795 9.94 -9.53 -24.21
N VAL A 796 11.05 -10.20 -24.47
CA VAL A 796 12.31 -9.57 -24.90
C VAL A 796 12.68 -10.05 -26.28
N ARG A 797 13.07 -9.14 -27.19
CA ARG A 797 13.63 -9.53 -28.49
C ARG A 797 14.98 -10.24 -28.27
N VAL A 798 15.18 -11.39 -28.89
CA VAL A 798 16.42 -12.16 -28.73
C VAL A 798 16.94 -12.71 -30.04
N GLU A 799 18.25 -12.92 -30.07
CA GLU A 799 18.92 -13.77 -31.06
C GLU A 799 19.15 -15.15 -30.44
N VAL A 800 18.68 -16.20 -31.11
CA VAL A 800 18.80 -17.58 -30.62
C VAL A 800 20.16 -18.14 -31.04
N GLY A 801 20.88 -18.70 -30.06
CA GLY A 801 22.18 -19.33 -30.29
C GLY A 801 22.10 -20.75 -30.85
N ASP A 802 23.25 -21.43 -30.88
CA ASP A 802 23.38 -22.85 -31.27
C ASP A 802 23.51 -23.76 -30.03
N GLY A 803 22.82 -23.41 -28.93
CA GLY A 803 22.86 -24.18 -27.69
C GLY A 803 22.02 -25.46 -27.71
N ASP A 804 21.89 -26.11 -26.56
CA ASP A 804 21.21 -27.40 -26.40
C ASP A 804 19.90 -27.33 -25.61
N TRP A 805 19.58 -26.20 -24.99
CA TRP A 805 18.37 -26.02 -24.20
C TRP A 805 17.11 -26.02 -25.09
N PRO A 806 15.97 -26.53 -24.58
CA PRO A 806 14.71 -26.51 -25.32
C PRO A 806 14.18 -25.07 -25.50
N ALA A 807 13.23 -24.92 -26.43
CA ALA A 807 12.53 -23.65 -26.66
C ALA A 807 11.65 -23.21 -25.47
N GLU A 808 11.35 -24.11 -24.54
CA GLU A 808 10.58 -23.86 -23.33
C GLU A 808 11.11 -24.74 -22.19
N GLN A 809 11.31 -24.18 -21.01
CA GLN A 809 11.58 -24.95 -19.78
C GLN A 809 11.32 -24.13 -18.51
N SER A 810 11.09 -24.83 -17.41
CA SER A 810 11.19 -24.30 -16.05
C SER A 810 12.64 -24.21 -15.61
N LEU A 811 13.02 -23.07 -15.02
CA LEU A 811 14.38 -22.85 -14.50
C LEU A 811 14.45 -23.07 -12.99
N LEU A 812 13.35 -22.86 -12.28
CA LEU A 812 13.23 -23.14 -10.85
C LEU A 812 12.04 -24.07 -10.61
N ASN A 813 12.29 -25.19 -9.95
CA ASN A 813 11.24 -26.10 -9.52
C ASN A 813 10.72 -25.67 -8.15
N ILE A 814 9.47 -25.21 -8.08
CA ILE A 814 8.88 -24.61 -6.87
C ILE A 814 7.49 -25.20 -6.61
N THR A 815 7.28 -25.73 -5.40
CA THR A 815 6.00 -26.34 -4.98
C THR A 815 5.60 -25.94 -3.56
N PRO A 816 4.30 -25.93 -3.21
CA PRO A 816 3.15 -26.12 -4.11
C PRO A 816 2.94 -24.92 -5.03
N ALA A 817 2.10 -25.09 -6.05
CA ALA A 817 1.71 -23.99 -6.94
C ALA A 817 0.99 -22.84 -6.20
N SER A 818 0.36 -23.14 -5.06
CA SER A 818 -0.28 -22.14 -4.21
C SER A 818 0.69 -21.29 -3.39
N ALA A 819 1.98 -21.65 -3.31
CA ALA A 819 2.97 -20.86 -2.58
C ALA A 819 3.22 -19.53 -3.30
N ARG A 820 2.96 -18.43 -2.60
CA ARG A 820 3.20 -17.10 -3.15
C ARG A 820 4.65 -16.72 -2.94
N LEU A 821 5.35 -16.36 -4.01
CA LEU A 821 6.72 -15.85 -3.90
C LEU A 821 6.72 -14.34 -3.72
N THR A 822 7.28 -13.89 -2.61
CA THR A 822 7.42 -12.47 -2.29
C THR A 822 8.76 -11.92 -2.78
N ALA A 823 9.82 -12.73 -2.78
CA ALA A 823 11.15 -12.24 -3.16
C ALA A 823 12.09 -13.30 -3.74
N PHE A 824 13.02 -12.83 -4.57
CA PHE A 824 14.21 -13.53 -5.03
C PHE A 824 15.41 -12.68 -4.65
N ARG A 825 16.24 -13.15 -3.71
CA ARG A 825 17.31 -12.39 -3.08
C ARG A 825 18.67 -12.97 -3.45
N SER A 826 19.67 -12.08 -3.51
CA SER A 826 21.08 -12.45 -3.54
C SER A 826 21.79 -11.62 -2.47
N ASP A 827 22.21 -12.28 -1.39
CA ASP A 827 22.94 -11.65 -0.29
C ASP A 827 24.34 -12.29 -0.15
N ARG A 828 25.07 -11.92 0.90
CA ARG A 828 26.41 -12.47 1.20
C ARG A 828 26.41 -13.97 1.48
N ASP A 829 25.28 -14.53 1.93
CA ASP A 829 25.12 -15.96 2.21
C ASP A 829 24.64 -16.74 0.96
N GLY A 830 24.47 -16.04 -0.16
CA GLY A 830 24.12 -16.61 -1.47
C GLY A 830 22.70 -16.25 -1.91
N ASN A 831 22.17 -17.05 -2.82
CA ASN A 831 20.85 -16.80 -3.39
C ASN A 831 19.76 -17.43 -2.52
N SER A 832 18.63 -16.74 -2.38
CA SER A 832 17.46 -17.27 -1.69
C SER A 832 16.15 -16.88 -2.36
N ILE A 833 15.13 -17.68 -2.06
CA ILE A 833 13.76 -17.46 -2.50
C ILE A 833 12.89 -17.41 -1.26
N VAL A 834 12.02 -16.40 -1.20
CA VAL A 834 11.10 -16.19 -0.09
C VAL A 834 9.68 -16.45 -0.56
N ALA A 835 9.00 -17.33 0.16
CA ALA A 835 7.60 -17.66 -0.04
C ALA A 835 6.75 -17.25 1.16
N ASN A 836 5.47 -17.04 0.92
CA ASN A 836 4.45 -16.75 1.92
C ASN A 836 3.19 -17.55 1.61
N ASP A 837 2.53 -18.03 2.65
CA ASP A 837 1.15 -18.51 2.55
C ASP A 837 0.19 -17.35 2.79
N VAL A 838 -0.43 -16.82 1.74
CA VAL A 838 -1.40 -15.72 1.88
C VAL A 838 -2.80 -16.19 2.27
N ALA A 839 -3.10 -17.48 2.09
CA ALA A 839 -4.45 -18.01 2.26
C ALA A 839 -4.70 -18.53 3.68
N GLY A 840 -3.65 -18.68 4.48
CA GLY A 840 -3.74 -19.24 5.84
C GLY A 840 -3.82 -20.77 5.83
N GLU A 841 -3.42 -21.41 4.73
CA GLU A 841 -3.37 -22.86 4.59
C GLU A 841 -1.93 -23.36 4.79
N PRO A 842 -1.64 -24.04 5.92
CA PRO A 842 -0.31 -24.60 6.16
C PRO A 842 0.12 -25.50 5.00
N CYS A 843 1.31 -25.27 4.48
CA CYS A 843 1.85 -26.06 3.39
C CYS A 843 3.35 -26.33 3.57
N ARG A 844 3.91 -27.09 2.64
CA ARG A 844 5.33 -27.40 2.60
C ARG A 844 5.94 -26.76 1.36
N PHE A 845 6.76 -25.75 1.56
CA PHE A 845 7.43 -25.04 0.49
C PHE A 845 8.70 -25.80 0.09
N GLU A 846 8.79 -26.19 -1.18
CA GLU A 846 9.95 -26.87 -1.72
C GLU A 846 10.51 -26.10 -2.92
N CYS A 847 11.84 -25.95 -2.93
CA CYS A 847 12.55 -25.39 -4.06
C CYS A 847 13.91 -26.08 -4.24
N GLN A 848 14.20 -26.53 -5.46
CA GLN A 848 15.48 -27.16 -5.82
C GLN A 848 15.91 -28.29 -4.85
N GLY A 849 14.95 -29.12 -4.42
CA GLY A 849 15.20 -30.24 -3.52
C GLY A 849 15.34 -29.89 -2.03
N GLN A 850 15.30 -28.59 -1.67
CA GLN A 850 15.15 -28.14 -0.28
C GLN A 850 13.67 -28.00 0.05
N SER A 851 13.30 -28.32 1.29
CA SER A 851 11.90 -28.39 1.71
C SER A 851 11.74 -27.86 3.13
N VAL A 852 10.85 -26.88 3.30
CA VAL A 852 10.63 -26.13 4.55
C VAL A 852 9.13 -26.09 4.86
N ALA A 853 8.76 -26.34 6.12
CA ALA A 853 7.39 -26.17 6.56
C ALA A 853 7.01 -24.69 6.58
N MET A 854 5.85 -24.35 6.02
CA MET A 854 5.30 -23.01 6.03
C MET A 854 3.95 -23.06 6.77
N PRO A 855 3.92 -22.78 8.08
CA PRO A 855 2.68 -22.58 8.84
C PRO A 855 1.75 -21.55 8.19
N ALA A 856 0.48 -21.56 8.61
CA ALA A 856 -0.53 -20.61 8.14
C ALA A 856 -0.03 -19.16 8.24
N PHE A 857 -0.19 -18.38 7.17
CA PHE A 857 0.24 -16.97 7.10
C PHE A 857 1.74 -16.71 7.29
N SER A 858 2.55 -17.74 7.47
CA SER A 858 3.99 -17.57 7.67
C SER A 858 4.73 -17.36 6.35
N SER A 859 6.00 -17.02 6.46
CA SER A 859 6.94 -16.98 5.35
C SER A 859 8.08 -17.95 5.56
N ALA A 860 8.55 -18.55 4.46
CA ALA A 860 9.69 -19.45 4.43
C ALA A 860 10.76 -18.91 3.48
N THR A 861 12.03 -19.04 3.86
CA THR A 861 13.17 -18.72 3.00
C THR A 861 13.94 -20.00 2.68
N VAL A 862 14.23 -20.23 1.40
CA VAL A 862 15.02 -21.38 0.92
C VAL A 862 16.26 -20.86 0.21
N ARG A 863 17.43 -21.43 0.52
CA ARG A 863 18.70 -21.07 -0.11
C ARG A 863 18.89 -21.92 -1.37
N VAL A 864 19.25 -21.30 -2.49
CA VAL A 864 19.44 -22.00 -3.76
C VAL A 864 20.90 -21.90 -4.20
N SER A 865 21.43 -23.03 -4.70
CA SER A 865 22.81 -23.16 -5.16
C SER A 865 22.88 -23.46 -6.66
N PRO A 866 24.00 -23.13 -7.33
CA PRO A 866 24.23 -23.46 -8.75
C PRO A 866 24.52 -24.94 -9.07
#